data_AF-A0A1Y3E5K5-F1
#
_entry.id   AF-A0A1Y3E5K5-F1
#
_cell.length_a   1.000
_cell.length_b   1.000
_cell.length_c   1.000
_cell.angle_alpha   90.00
_cell.angle_beta   90.00
_cell.angle_gamma   90.00
#
_symmetry.space_group_name_H-M   'P 1'
#
loop_
_entity.id
_entity.type
_entity.pdbx_description
1 polymer ?
#
loop_
_entity_poly.entity_id
_entity_poly.type
_entity_poly.pdbx_seq_one_letter_code
_entity_poly.pdbx_strand_id
1 'polypeptide(L)'
;MLPPEEEMIELRYIPPIPAEPQAHKLIVSVLSLKLEPEFEPIFGSMWLFDADKKRRVSENFYFDNNSEEMRALLRRSTPYQDASTCCMSALFKITCPSPDLFLVIRLEKVLQPGDINDAVDPYLKEDKNKEKLTANAVEYCDRLGQYRMALAWSAVDLSKIIGSASTLERGCTSATGQNYECHVSDSDSTLSSGTLGECVSQKTMRKSASGSVSRSTPVRTSWRRSVKNNDDPLEMDSFKPLIVTVNNFFKQEEDRLTDDDLAKYLCEIRKPSSAIKRLKCIGGVMKIDVSPCLEDLENTLSPELNPLEPYNATKPPAYKEILEFPLKQIFAPNLFYRNMLFIYPKSVNFSSRSGVARNIAIKVQLIRAADPPLMAFFGKSSCPEMQNYAFTIVNYHNKSPQFYDEIKVKLPVDLSDSHHLLFTFYHVSCRQKSTSDNPESAVPVGYSWLPLVANGQLPSGDISLPVSLDALPTSYYYLSPEVNLPNIKWLDNHRHSFFIRLRPVTTVFTEDSHIDNFFTLYRQLKTNSATMSETDVHNVIRSMTKARPESLVKFLYIILNKLFNLMLFTSSGYSPFVSSVCFEMIGQLVKIISKLVDVSCDQHDRSSLLAAYIKYGRLCTGVDGEEEASAKSTAGPGRSNYYVDQQQEESGLAHRSPSHNDLVDVIRGFEKSSSCRSTFDSAGVAHRQGSSLVTAGQVGKQLHEEITMQWLASVGPSREMACANSWFFLEILSKSIAEYLAVNKRLYLPRKMRLPEHYLDELTALVSLLVGEMLGRVGKDFHQARRINCSVGFFFVDLLSLIDRTFVFGLLRLYWKSTATV
;
A
#
# COMPACT_ATOMS: atom_id res chain seq x y z
N MET A 1 17.29 -35.00 37.54
CA MET A 1 18.32 -34.22 36.84
C MET A 1 17.80 -32.80 36.76
N LEU A 2 18.56 -31.82 37.24
CA LEU A 2 18.25 -30.41 36.94
C LEU A 2 18.33 -30.25 35.42
N PRO A 3 17.40 -29.49 34.80
CA PRO A 3 17.54 -29.16 33.39
C PRO A 3 18.91 -28.46 33.16
N PRO A 4 19.52 -28.62 31.97
CA PRO A 4 20.80 -27.96 31.66
C PRO A 4 20.76 -26.47 32.00
N GLU A 5 21.89 -25.87 32.44
CA GLU A 5 21.93 -24.48 32.91
C GLU A 5 21.33 -23.47 31.91
N GLU A 6 21.41 -23.77 30.60
CA GLU A 6 20.80 -22.97 29.53
C GLU A 6 19.26 -23.01 29.54
N GLU A 7 18.64 -24.08 30.03
CA GLU A 7 17.19 -24.19 30.27
C GLU A 7 16.78 -23.58 31.64
N MET A 8 17.73 -23.28 32.53
CA MET A 8 17.45 -22.64 33.82
C MET A 8 17.36 -21.11 33.76
N ILE A 9 17.86 -20.48 32.69
CA ILE A 9 17.86 -19.01 32.54
C ILE A 9 16.73 -18.60 31.59
N GLU A 10 15.70 -17.99 32.16
CA GLU A 10 14.59 -17.41 31.39
C GLU A 10 15.09 -16.22 30.56
N LEU A 11 15.07 -16.34 29.22
CA LEU A 11 15.52 -15.28 28.30
C LEU A 11 14.33 -14.56 27.67
N ARG A 12 14.47 -13.25 27.43
CA ARG A 12 13.48 -12.50 26.65
C ARG A 12 13.56 -12.89 25.18
N TYR A 13 12.41 -13.15 24.59
CA TYR A 13 12.28 -13.24 23.13
C TYR A 13 12.73 -11.92 22.49
N ILE A 14 13.58 -12.04 21.47
CA ILE A 14 14.00 -10.93 20.63
C ILE A 14 13.04 -10.86 19.44
N PRO A 15 12.25 -9.79 19.30
CA PRO A 15 11.35 -9.65 18.17
C PRO A 15 12.12 -9.48 16.86
N PRO A 16 11.63 -10.04 15.74
CA PRO A 16 12.19 -9.78 14.42
C PRO A 16 12.12 -8.28 14.10
N ILE A 17 13.02 -7.82 13.24
CA ILE A 17 12.99 -6.44 12.73
C ILE A 17 11.62 -6.24 12.05
N PRO A 18 10.86 -5.17 12.38
CA PRO A 18 9.64 -4.85 11.69
C PRO A 18 9.88 -4.78 10.19
N ALA A 19 9.11 -5.57 9.44
CA ALA A 19 9.13 -5.58 7.99
C ALA A 19 7.70 -5.51 7.46
N GLU A 20 7.56 -5.13 6.19
CA GLU A 20 6.27 -5.33 5.50
C GLU A 20 5.88 -6.82 5.55
N PRO A 21 4.57 -7.12 5.56
CA PRO A 21 4.09 -8.50 5.51
C PRO A 21 4.74 -9.27 4.37
N GLN A 22 5.18 -10.49 4.66
CA GLN A 22 5.67 -11.38 3.61
C GLN A 22 4.53 -11.68 2.64
N ALA A 23 4.77 -11.44 1.36
CA ALA A 23 3.83 -11.68 0.28
C ALA A 23 4.51 -12.54 -0.79
N HIS A 24 3.72 -13.40 -1.44
CA HIS A 24 4.19 -14.08 -2.63
C HIS A 24 4.42 -13.06 -3.74
N LYS A 25 5.45 -13.28 -4.55
CA LYS A 25 5.87 -12.38 -5.61
C LYS A 25 5.72 -13.08 -6.95
N LEU A 26 4.83 -12.57 -7.80
CA LEU A 26 4.57 -13.08 -9.15
C LEU A 26 5.11 -12.10 -10.19
N ILE A 27 6.05 -12.56 -11.02
CA ILE A 27 6.56 -11.80 -12.16
C ILE A 27 5.67 -12.08 -13.37
N VAL A 28 5.24 -11.02 -14.04
CA VAL A 28 4.61 -11.09 -15.35
C VAL A 28 5.37 -10.19 -16.31
N SER A 29 6.06 -10.78 -17.29
CA SER A 29 6.84 -10.05 -18.30
C SER A 29 6.14 -10.10 -19.64
N VAL A 30 5.90 -8.93 -20.25
CA VAL A 30 5.35 -8.83 -21.60
C VAL A 30 6.47 -9.03 -22.61
N LEU A 31 6.43 -10.15 -23.33
CA LEU A 31 7.45 -10.49 -24.34
C LEU A 31 7.09 -9.91 -25.71
N SER A 32 5.81 -9.92 -26.06
CA SER A 32 5.30 -9.33 -27.30
C SER A 32 3.80 -9.11 -27.24
N LEU A 33 3.33 -8.09 -27.94
CA LEU A 33 1.92 -7.85 -28.26
C LEU A 33 1.86 -7.43 -29.73
N LYS A 34 1.12 -8.19 -30.54
CA LYS A 34 0.90 -7.88 -31.97
C LYS A 34 -0.57 -8.09 -32.31
N LEU A 35 -1.19 -7.06 -32.88
CA LEU A 35 -2.53 -7.15 -33.47
C LEU A 35 -2.39 -7.19 -34.99
N GLU A 36 -3.29 -7.89 -35.67
CA GLU A 36 -3.32 -7.97 -37.13
C GLU A 36 -4.57 -7.26 -37.67
N PRO A 37 -4.43 -6.26 -38.56
CA PRO A 37 -3.19 -5.66 -39.07
C PRO A 37 -2.53 -4.68 -38.08
N GLU A 38 -1.21 -4.54 -38.15
CA GLU A 38 -0.45 -3.52 -37.42
C GLU A 38 -0.35 -2.22 -38.25
N PHE A 39 -1.03 -1.16 -37.80
CA PHE A 39 -1.07 0.14 -38.49
C PHE A 39 -1.21 1.37 -37.56
N GLU A 40 -1.44 1.17 -36.26
CA GLU A 40 -1.63 2.25 -35.30
C GLU A 40 -1.07 1.86 -33.90
N PRO A 41 -0.83 2.85 -33.02
CA PRO A 41 -0.33 2.57 -31.67
C PRO A 41 -1.38 1.89 -30.78
N ILE A 42 -0.95 0.88 -30.04
CA ILE A 42 -1.77 0.11 -29.07
C ILE A 42 -1.17 0.25 -27.68
N PHE A 43 -2.03 0.45 -26.68
CA PHE A 43 -1.64 0.59 -25.28
C PHE A 43 -2.27 -0.51 -24.44
N GLY A 44 -1.46 -1.17 -23.62
CA GLY A 44 -1.88 -2.24 -22.73
C GLY A 44 -1.95 -1.79 -21.27
N SER A 45 -2.87 -2.37 -20.53
CA SER A 45 -2.84 -2.39 -19.07
C SER A 45 -3.19 -3.77 -18.55
N MET A 46 -2.62 -4.16 -17.42
CA MET A 46 -2.97 -5.41 -16.75
C MET A 46 -3.01 -5.25 -15.23
N TRP A 47 -3.86 -6.03 -14.58
CA TRP A 47 -3.99 -6.07 -13.12
C TRP A 47 -4.52 -7.43 -12.66
N LEU A 48 -4.41 -7.70 -11.37
CA LEU A 48 -4.96 -8.90 -10.74
C LEU A 48 -6.39 -8.65 -10.25
N PHE A 49 -7.28 -9.61 -10.54
CA PHE A 49 -8.68 -9.58 -10.15
C PHE A 49 -9.08 -10.91 -9.51
N ASP A 50 -9.77 -10.84 -8.37
CA ASP A 50 -10.36 -12.02 -7.73
C ASP A 50 -11.83 -12.14 -8.14
N ALA A 51 -12.15 -13.23 -8.85
CA ALA A 51 -13.49 -13.46 -9.41
C ALA A 51 -14.54 -13.84 -8.35
N ASP A 52 -14.15 -14.49 -7.25
CA ASP A 52 -15.05 -14.87 -6.16
C ASP A 52 -15.44 -13.64 -5.33
N LYS A 53 -14.45 -12.83 -4.97
CA LYS A 53 -14.65 -11.58 -4.22
C LYS A 53 -15.12 -10.43 -5.10
N LYS A 54 -15.11 -10.60 -6.43
CA LYS A 54 -15.51 -9.60 -7.44
C LYS A 54 -14.77 -8.27 -7.30
N ARG A 55 -13.48 -8.34 -6.99
CA ARG A 55 -12.69 -7.14 -6.66
C ARG A 55 -11.31 -7.20 -7.30
N ARG A 56 -10.83 -6.03 -7.69
CA ARG A 56 -9.44 -5.78 -8.06
C ARG A 56 -8.53 -5.93 -6.84
N VAL A 57 -7.43 -6.67 -7.00
CA VAL A 57 -6.46 -6.96 -5.94
C VAL A 57 -5.07 -6.34 -6.18
N SER A 58 -4.87 -5.62 -7.28
CA SER A 58 -3.65 -4.85 -7.53
C SER A 58 -3.95 -3.54 -8.25
N GLU A 59 -3.02 -2.59 -8.27
CA GLU A 59 -3.07 -1.48 -9.23
C GLU A 59 -2.81 -1.96 -10.67
N ASN A 60 -3.01 -1.06 -11.63
CA ASN A 60 -2.71 -1.29 -13.04
C ASN A 60 -1.19 -1.21 -13.32
N PHE A 61 -0.69 -2.21 -14.03
CA PHE A 61 0.56 -2.11 -14.77
C PHE A 61 0.28 -1.69 -16.21
N TYR A 62 0.86 -0.56 -16.65
CA TYR A 62 0.74 -0.08 -18.03
C TYR A 62 1.95 -0.52 -18.84
N PHE A 63 1.72 -0.98 -20.06
CA PHE A 63 2.77 -1.44 -20.97
C PHE A 63 2.38 -1.14 -22.43
N ASP A 64 3.36 -1.09 -23.32
CA ASP A 64 3.11 -1.11 -24.76
C ASP A 64 4.29 -1.72 -25.51
N ASN A 65 3.99 -2.39 -26.61
CA ASN A 65 4.98 -3.01 -27.48
C ASN A 65 5.06 -2.28 -28.84
N ASN A 66 4.80 -0.97 -28.84
CA ASN A 66 4.77 -0.16 -30.06
C ASN A 66 6.17 -0.09 -30.69
N SER A 67 6.24 -0.24 -32.01
CA SER A 67 7.47 -0.03 -32.76
C SER A 67 7.92 1.43 -32.70
N GLU A 68 9.16 1.71 -33.13
CA GLU A 68 9.65 3.09 -33.18
C GLU A 68 8.80 3.96 -34.12
N GLU A 69 8.27 3.40 -35.21
CA GLU A 69 7.36 4.10 -36.11
C GLU A 69 6.04 4.47 -35.41
N MET A 70 5.43 3.55 -34.66
CA MET A 70 4.18 3.81 -33.94
C MET A 70 4.38 4.84 -32.83
N ARG A 71 5.51 4.80 -32.12
CA ARG A 71 5.84 5.83 -31.13
C ARG A 71 6.09 7.18 -31.78
N ALA A 72 6.69 7.21 -32.99
CA ALA A 72 6.93 8.46 -33.71
C ALA A 72 5.63 9.21 -34.05
N LEU A 73 4.52 8.49 -34.27
CA LEU A 73 3.20 9.10 -34.51
C LEU A 73 2.69 9.94 -33.32
N LEU A 74 3.17 9.66 -32.11
CA LEU A 74 2.71 10.28 -30.87
C LEU A 74 3.63 11.41 -30.36
N ARG A 75 4.71 11.75 -31.08
CA ARG A 75 5.72 12.74 -30.62
C ARG A 75 5.14 14.11 -30.27
N ARG A 76 4.02 14.50 -30.87
CA ARG A 76 3.35 15.77 -30.57
C ARG A 76 2.63 15.75 -29.23
N SER A 77 2.00 14.63 -28.86
CA SER A 77 1.29 14.47 -27.58
C SER A 77 2.19 14.01 -26.45
N THR A 78 3.23 13.24 -26.79
CA THR A 78 4.19 12.66 -25.84
C THR A 78 5.60 12.99 -26.29
N PRO A 79 6.15 14.15 -25.88
CA PRO A 79 7.41 14.67 -26.42
C PRO A 79 8.64 13.90 -25.95
N TYR A 80 8.58 13.31 -24.76
CA TYR A 80 9.63 12.46 -24.20
C TYR A 80 9.02 11.35 -23.34
N GLN A 81 9.83 10.35 -23.03
CA GLN A 81 9.47 9.21 -22.20
C GLN A 81 10.56 9.00 -21.15
N ASP A 82 10.16 8.66 -19.93
CA ASP A 82 11.09 8.30 -18.86
C ASP A 82 11.23 6.79 -18.75
N ALA A 83 12.44 6.32 -18.42
CA ALA A 83 12.76 4.90 -18.35
C ALA A 83 11.86 4.14 -17.36
N SER A 84 11.38 4.80 -16.31
CA SER A 84 10.44 4.26 -15.31
C SER A 84 9.06 3.90 -15.88
N THR A 85 8.69 4.44 -17.05
CA THR A 85 7.43 4.13 -17.75
C THR A 85 7.58 3.14 -18.91
N CYS A 86 8.82 2.74 -19.21
CA CYS A 86 9.13 1.82 -20.32
C CYS A 86 9.32 0.35 -19.85
N CYS A 87 9.09 0.08 -18.56
CA CYS A 87 9.21 -1.26 -17.99
C CYS A 87 8.21 -2.24 -18.64
N MET A 88 8.67 -3.45 -18.98
CA MET A 88 7.85 -4.50 -19.59
C MET A 88 7.51 -5.64 -18.63
N SER A 89 8.05 -5.60 -17.41
CA SER A 89 7.83 -6.62 -16.38
C SER A 89 7.21 -6.03 -15.11
N ALA A 90 6.13 -6.66 -14.68
CA ALA A 90 5.40 -6.33 -13.45
C ALA A 90 5.73 -7.36 -12.36
N LEU A 91 5.98 -6.88 -11.15
CA LEU A 91 6.15 -7.69 -9.95
C LEU A 91 4.93 -7.52 -9.05
N PHE A 92 4.00 -8.48 -9.10
CA PHE A 92 2.78 -8.46 -8.30
C PHE A 92 3.03 -9.08 -6.92
N LYS A 93 2.72 -8.33 -5.86
CA LYS A 93 2.69 -8.84 -4.47
C LYS A 93 1.32 -9.40 -4.15
N ILE A 94 1.28 -10.61 -3.58
CA ILE A 94 0.06 -11.34 -3.23
C ILE A 94 0.23 -11.90 -1.81
N THR A 95 -0.34 -11.22 -0.82
CA THR A 95 -0.28 -11.62 0.58
C THR A 95 -1.20 -12.81 0.87
N CYS A 96 -2.33 -12.92 0.16
CA CYS A 96 -3.32 -13.97 0.37
C CYS A 96 -3.73 -14.58 -0.98
N PRO A 97 -3.04 -15.62 -1.46
CA PRO A 97 -3.36 -16.24 -2.74
C PRO A 97 -4.76 -16.85 -2.71
N SER A 98 -5.48 -16.71 -3.82
CA SER A 98 -6.84 -17.22 -4.01
C SER A 98 -6.91 -18.01 -5.31
N PRO A 99 -7.58 -19.18 -5.34
CA PRO A 99 -7.75 -19.96 -6.56
C PRO A 99 -8.55 -19.19 -7.63
N ASP A 100 -9.25 -18.12 -7.26
CA ASP A 100 -10.07 -17.29 -8.13
C ASP A 100 -9.34 -16.07 -8.72
N LEU A 101 -8.00 -16.06 -8.68
CA LEU A 101 -7.18 -14.98 -9.24
C LEU A 101 -7.04 -15.08 -10.76
N PHE A 102 -7.32 -13.98 -11.44
CA PHE A 102 -7.12 -13.77 -12.86
C PHE A 102 -6.20 -12.57 -13.10
N LEU A 103 -5.33 -12.71 -14.09
CA LEU A 103 -4.65 -11.56 -14.69
C LEU A 103 -5.56 -11.03 -15.81
N VAL A 104 -6.10 -9.83 -15.62
CA VAL A 104 -6.96 -9.16 -16.62
C VAL A 104 -6.10 -8.22 -17.44
N ILE A 105 -6.28 -8.23 -18.76
CA ILE A 105 -5.55 -7.42 -19.73
C ILE A 105 -6.57 -6.53 -20.46
N ARG A 106 -6.25 -5.26 -20.65
CA ARG A 106 -7.02 -4.32 -21.47
C ARG A 106 -6.15 -3.64 -22.50
N LEU A 107 -6.72 -3.46 -23.68
CA LEU A 107 -6.12 -2.76 -24.82
C LEU A 107 -6.91 -1.48 -25.13
N GLU A 108 -6.18 -0.40 -25.35
CA GLU A 108 -6.67 0.91 -25.75
C GLU A 108 -5.95 1.33 -27.04
N LYS A 109 -6.60 2.20 -27.81
CA LYS A 109 -6.01 2.85 -29.00
C LYS A 109 -6.26 4.36 -28.96
N VAL A 110 -5.64 5.09 -29.89
CA VAL A 110 -5.92 6.53 -30.08
C VAL A 110 -7.39 6.72 -30.47
N LEU A 111 -8.03 7.77 -29.93
CA LEU A 111 -9.43 8.12 -30.23
C LEU A 111 -9.62 8.38 -31.74
N GLN A 112 -10.65 7.76 -32.32
CA GLN A 112 -11.01 7.88 -33.73
C GLN A 112 -12.52 8.13 -33.89
N PRO A 113 -12.97 8.67 -35.04
CA PRO A 113 -14.39 8.79 -35.35
C PRO A 113 -14.99 7.42 -35.69
N GLY A 114 -15.89 6.92 -34.84
CA GLY A 114 -16.55 5.64 -35.03
C GLY A 114 -16.97 5.06 -33.69
N ASP A 115 -18.03 4.26 -33.68
CA ASP A 115 -18.41 3.50 -32.48
C ASP A 115 -17.36 2.40 -32.20
N ILE A 116 -17.54 1.64 -31.13
CA ILE A 116 -16.57 0.56 -30.84
C ILE A 116 -16.54 -0.53 -31.93
N ASN A 117 -17.62 -0.71 -32.69
CA ASN A 117 -17.67 -1.69 -33.77
C ASN A 117 -16.81 -1.24 -34.96
N ASP A 118 -16.89 0.05 -35.31
CA ASP A 118 -16.04 0.68 -36.31
C ASP A 118 -14.56 0.60 -35.89
N ALA A 119 -14.27 0.80 -34.60
CA ALA A 119 -12.92 0.78 -34.07
C ALA A 119 -12.25 -0.59 -34.13
N VAL A 120 -13.01 -1.69 -33.99
CA VAL A 120 -12.49 -3.07 -34.09
C VAL A 120 -12.58 -3.67 -35.49
N ASP A 121 -13.41 -3.12 -36.39
CA ASP A 121 -13.63 -3.68 -37.74
C ASP A 121 -12.34 -3.96 -38.52
N PRO A 122 -11.30 -3.08 -38.48
CA PRO A 122 -10.03 -3.34 -39.15
C PRO A 122 -9.31 -4.61 -38.67
N TYR A 123 -9.55 -5.03 -37.42
CA TYR A 123 -8.92 -6.19 -36.78
C TYR A 123 -9.77 -7.48 -36.86
N LEU A 124 -10.99 -7.37 -37.37
CA LEU A 124 -11.90 -8.52 -37.57
C LEU A 124 -11.84 -9.06 -39.00
N LYS A 125 -11.47 -8.21 -39.96
CA LYS A 125 -11.42 -8.54 -41.39
C LYS A 125 -9.98 -8.46 -41.85
N GLU A 126 -9.61 -9.31 -42.81
CA GLU A 126 -8.40 -9.11 -43.60
C GLU A 126 -8.62 -7.88 -44.51
N ASP A 127 -8.34 -6.69 -43.98
CA ASP A 127 -8.53 -5.45 -44.71
C ASP A 127 -7.42 -5.27 -45.75
N LYS A 128 -7.82 -5.23 -47.03
CA LYS A 128 -6.89 -5.14 -48.17
C LYS A 128 -6.30 -3.74 -48.33
N ASN A 129 -6.73 -2.74 -47.56
CA ASN A 129 -6.36 -1.34 -47.74
C ASN A 129 -5.52 -0.76 -46.57
N LYS A 130 -4.47 -1.50 -46.17
CA LYS A 130 -3.55 -1.13 -45.08
C LYS A 130 -2.96 0.28 -45.21
N GLU A 131 -2.66 0.72 -46.43
CA GLU A 131 -2.10 2.06 -46.69
C GLU A 131 -3.07 3.18 -46.25
N LYS A 132 -4.36 3.02 -46.55
CA LYS A 132 -5.39 3.99 -46.14
C LYS A 132 -5.57 4.02 -44.63
N LEU A 133 -5.55 2.85 -43.98
CA LEU A 133 -5.62 2.75 -42.51
C LEU A 133 -4.43 3.46 -41.86
N THR A 134 -3.23 3.24 -42.39
CA THR A 134 -2.00 3.88 -41.90
C THR A 134 -2.07 5.40 -42.06
N ALA A 135 -2.48 5.90 -43.24
CA ALA A 135 -2.62 7.33 -43.49
C ALA A 135 -3.61 8.00 -42.53
N ASN A 136 -4.75 7.35 -42.26
CA ASN A 136 -5.72 7.82 -41.28
C ASN A 136 -5.15 7.80 -39.85
N ALA A 137 -4.42 6.74 -39.48
CA ALA A 137 -3.81 6.63 -38.16
C ALA A 137 -2.80 7.76 -37.90
N VAL A 138 -1.98 8.13 -38.90
CA VAL A 138 -1.08 9.29 -38.81
C VAL A 138 -1.84 10.58 -38.49
N GLU A 139 -2.93 10.84 -39.23
CA GLU A 139 -3.74 12.04 -39.02
C GLU A 139 -4.38 12.08 -37.63
N TYR A 140 -4.96 10.97 -37.18
CA TYR A 140 -5.58 10.89 -35.87
C TYR A 140 -4.57 10.98 -34.73
N CYS A 141 -3.37 10.39 -34.87
CA CYS A 141 -2.32 10.52 -33.87
C CYS A 141 -1.84 11.98 -33.72
N ASP A 142 -1.70 12.72 -34.82
CA ASP A 142 -1.31 14.13 -34.75
C ASP A 142 -2.36 15.00 -34.04
N ARG A 143 -3.65 14.77 -34.30
CA ARG A 143 -4.75 15.60 -33.80
C ARG A 143 -5.32 15.17 -32.45
N LEU A 144 -5.33 13.87 -32.18
CA LEU A 144 -6.04 13.22 -31.08
C LEU A 144 -5.15 12.29 -30.24
N GLY A 145 -3.83 12.23 -30.48
CA GLY A 145 -2.90 11.29 -29.83
C GLY A 145 -2.91 11.30 -28.29
N GLN A 146 -3.36 12.39 -27.66
CA GLN A 146 -3.52 12.48 -26.20
C GLN A 146 -4.79 11.81 -25.65
N TYR A 147 -5.77 11.51 -26.51
CA TYR A 147 -7.05 10.90 -26.15
C TYR A 147 -7.06 9.43 -26.56
N ARG A 148 -7.50 8.58 -25.65
CA ARG A 148 -7.61 7.15 -25.87
C ARG A 148 -9.07 6.72 -25.93
N MET A 149 -9.33 5.65 -26.65
CA MET A 149 -10.60 4.92 -26.62
C MET A 149 -10.34 3.45 -26.35
N ALA A 150 -11.34 2.78 -25.80
CA ALA A 150 -11.26 1.36 -25.54
C ALA A 150 -11.18 0.55 -26.84
N LEU A 151 -10.53 -0.62 -26.80
CA LEU A 151 -10.44 -1.52 -27.95
C LEU A 151 -10.89 -2.94 -27.59
N ALA A 152 -10.17 -3.59 -26.67
CA ALA A 152 -10.40 -4.98 -26.33
C ALA A 152 -9.94 -5.32 -24.91
N TRP A 153 -10.34 -6.48 -24.40
CA TRP A 153 -9.89 -7.02 -23.13
C TRP A 153 -9.66 -8.54 -23.23
N SER A 154 -8.85 -9.07 -22.34
CA SER A 154 -8.60 -10.50 -22.19
C SER A 154 -8.38 -10.85 -20.72
N ALA A 155 -8.33 -12.14 -20.40
CA ALA A 155 -8.02 -12.60 -19.06
C ALA A 155 -7.30 -13.94 -19.08
N VAL A 156 -6.40 -14.13 -18.11
CA VAL A 156 -5.61 -15.34 -17.91
C VAL A 156 -5.91 -15.88 -16.52
N ASP A 157 -6.34 -17.13 -16.43
CA ASP A 157 -6.62 -17.82 -15.18
C ASP A 157 -5.32 -18.32 -14.53
N LEU A 158 -4.90 -17.67 -13.44
CA LEU A 158 -3.61 -17.97 -12.81
C LEU A 158 -3.61 -19.35 -12.15
N SER A 159 -4.77 -19.88 -11.74
CA SER A 159 -4.88 -21.21 -11.17
C SER A 159 -4.47 -22.31 -12.16
N LYS A 160 -4.74 -22.12 -13.46
CA LYS A 160 -4.32 -23.07 -14.52
C LYS A 160 -2.81 -23.07 -14.69
N ILE A 161 -2.16 -21.92 -14.56
CA ILE A 161 -0.71 -21.78 -14.71
C ILE A 161 0.01 -22.41 -13.53
N ILE A 162 -0.38 -22.01 -12.31
CA ILE A 162 0.26 -22.45 -11.07
C ILE A 162 -0.04 -23.94 -10.80
N GLY A 163 -1.29 -24.38 -11.05
CA GLY A 163 -1.71 -25.76 -10.80
C GLY A 163 -1.19 -26.78 -11.80
N SER A 164 -1.06 -26.44 -13.09
CA SER A 164 -0.61 -27.38 -14.13
C SER A 164 0.86 -27.78 -13.98
N ALA A 165 1.70 -26.93 -13.41
CA ALA A 165 3.10 -27.23 -13.12
C ALA A 165 3.28 -28.42 -12.16
N SER A 166 2.37 -28.57 -11.18
CA SER A 166 2.43 -29.66 -10.18
C SER A 166 2.06 -31.06 -10.70
N THR A 167 1.40 -31.14 -11.87
CA THR A 167 0.90 -32.42 -12.41
C THR A 167 1.89 -33.11 -13.35
N LEU A 168 2.86 -32.34 -13.89
CA LEU A 168 3.89 -32.84 -14.82
C LEU A 168 5.01 -33.63 -14.12
N GLU A 169 5.20 -33.48 -12.81
CA GLU A 169 6.26 -34.20 -12.08
C GLU A 169 5.97 -35.69 -11.88
N ARG A 170 4.71 -36.12 -11.98
CA ARG A 170 4.36 -37.53 -11.75
C ARG A 170 4.54 -38.43 -12.99
N GLY A 171 5.10 -37.88 -14.09
CA GLY A 171 5.24 -38.57 -15.38
C GLY A 171 6.66 -38.71 -15.94
N CYS A 172 7.69 -38.04 -15.39
CA CYS A 172 9.00 -37.99 -16.05
C CYS A 172 10.18 -38.19 -15.08
N THR A 173 10.51 -39.45 -14.80
CA THR A 173 11.88 -39.85 -14.45
C THR A 173 12.59 -40.31 -15.72
N SER A 174 13.08 -39.37 -16.53
CA SER A 174 14.24 -39.50 -17.44
C SER A 174 14.28 -38.39 -18.48
N ALA A 175 15.51 -37.99 -18.82
CA ALA A 175 15.94 -37.11 -19.91
C ALA A 175 16.06 -35.60 -19.61
N THR A 176 17.33 -35.18 -19.70
CA THR A 176 17.94 -33.86 -19.62
C THR A 176 17.41 -32.83 -20.63
N GLY A 177 17.28 -31.59 -20.13
CA GLY A 177 17.57 -30.32 -20.83
C GLY A 177 16.89 -30.06 -22.17
N GLN A 178 15.73 -29.39 -22.15
CA GLN A 178 15.24 -28.51 -23.21
C GLN A 178 14.08 -27.65 -22.67
N ASN A 179 14.03 -26.36 -23.05
CA ASN A 179 12.91 -25.46 -22.77
C ASN A 179 11.68 -25.96 -23.53
N TYR A 180 10.59 -26.25 -22.83
CA TYR A 180 9.34 -26.71 -23.44
C TYR A 180 8.32 -25.58 -23.52
N GLU A 181 7.93 -25.20 -24.74
CA GLU A 181 6.73 -24.40 -25.02
C GLU A 181 5.49 -25.25 -24.66
N CYS A 182 4.66 -24.76 -23.75
CA CYS A 182 3.34 -25.33 -23.46
C CYS A 182 2.28 -24.51 -24.21
N HIS A 183 1.68 -25.09 -25.24
CA HIS A 183 0.49 -24.52 -25.88
C HIS A 183 -0.73 -24.73 -24.97
N VAL A 184 -1.11 -23.72 -24.20
CA VAL A 184 -2.47 -23.63 -23.66
C VAL A 184 -3.36 -23.03 -24.74
N SER A 185 -3.75 -23.85 -25.71
CA SER A 185 -4.80 -23.49 -26.67
C SER A 185 -6.16 -23.69 -26.00
N ASP A 186 -6.81 -22.61 -25.56
CA ASP A 186 -8.26 -22.63 -25.33
C ASP A 186 -8.95 -22.67 -26.71
N SER A 187 -9.13 -23.88 -27.26
CA SER A 187 -10.25 -24.34 -28.12
C SER A 187 -9.81 -25.43 -29.10
N ASP A 188 -10.43 -26.60 -28.98
CA ASP A 188 -10.41 -27.66 -30.00
C ASP A 188 -10.88 -27.10 -31.36
N SER A 189 -10.07 -27.35 -32.38
CA SER A 189 -10.27 -26.94 -33.77
C SER A 189 -11.52 -27.57 -34.39
N THR A 190 -12.41 -26.77 -34.98
CA THR A 190 -13.21 -27.21 -36.13
C THR A 190 -13.46 -26.07 -37.13
N LEU A 191 -13.00 -26.33 -38.36
CA LEU A 191 -13.48 -25.87 -39.67
C LEU A 191 -12.93 -24.55 -40.24
N SER A 192 -11.89 -24.74 -41.05
CA SER A 192 -11.61 -23.96 -42.26
C SER A 192 -12.75 -24.13 -43.29
N SER A 193 -13.12 -23.02 -43.92
CA SER A 193 -14.01 -22.95 -45.08
C SER A 193 -13.23 -23.24 -46.38
N GLY A 194 -13.80 -24.05 -47.28
CA GLY A 194 -13.22 -24.30 -48.60
C GLY A 194 -14.09 -25.17 -49.52
N THR A 195 -14.97 -24.50 -50.27
CA THR A 195 -15.37 -24.77 -51.68
C THR A 195 -16.07 -26.08 -52.12
N LEU A 196 -17.06 -25.88 -53.00
CA LEU A 196 -17.93 -26.85 -53.66
C LEU A 196 -17.19 -27.89 -54.53
N GLY A 197 -17.72 -29.12 -54.57
CA GLY A 197 -17.36 -30.16 -55.54
C GLY A 197 -18.18 -31.44 -55.35
N GLU A 198 -18.84 -31.87 -56.42
CA GLU A 198 -19.87 -32.91 -56.59
C GLU A 198 -19.63 -34.35 -56.06
N CYS A 199 -20.76 -35.05 -55.93
CA CYS A 199 -21.04 -36.44 -56.34
C CYS A 199 -20.91 -37.65 -55.37
N VAL A 200 -22.11 -38.17 -55.02
CA VAL A 200 -22.59 -39.55 -55.29
C VAL A 200 -22.22 -40.73 -54.37
N SER A 201 -23.30 -41.30 -53.80
CA SER A 201 -23.63 -42.73 -53.54
C SER A 201 -23.19 -43.51 -52.29
N GLN A 202 -24.24 -43.91 -51.55
CA GLN A 202 -24.67 -45.29 -51.22
C GLN A 202 -23.78 -46.25 -50.39
N LYS A 203 -24.32 -46.53 -49.19
CA LYS A 203 -24.75 -47.84 -48.64
C LYS A 203 -23.74 -48.98 -48.39
N THR A 204 -23.76 -49.37 -47.09
CA THR A 204 -23.99 -50.72 -46.52
C THR A 204 -22.87 -51.78 -46.39
N MET A 205 -22.62 -52.12 -45.11
CA MET A 205 -22.68 -53.46 -44.47
C MET A 205 -21.65 -54.57 -44.77
N ARG A 206 -21.00 -54.98 -43.66
CA ARG A 206 -20.84 -56.35 -43.10
C ARG A 206 -19.96 -57.39 -43.80
N LYS A 207 -18.98 -57.91 -43.04
CA LYS A 207 -18.85 -59.31 -42.49
C LYS A 207 -17.47 -59.42 -41.82
N SER A 208 -17.29 -59.76 -40.54
CA SER A 208 -17.53 -61.00 -39.77
C SER A 208 -16.32 -61.94 -39.68
N ALA A 209 -15.96 -62.29 -38.43
CA ALA A 209 -15.27 -63.49 -37.91
C ALA A 209 -13.73 -63.58 -38.06
N SER A 210 -12.93 -64.17 -37.15
CA SER A 210 -13.06 -64.61 -35.74
C SER A 210 -11.69 -65.16 -35.26
N GLY A 211 -11.35 -64.99 -33.97
CA GLY A 211 -10.36 -65.78 -33.20
C GLY A 211 -8.92 -65.25 -33.22
N SER A 212 -8.13 -65.18 -32.15
CA SER A 212 -8.28 -65.54 -30.72
C SER A 212 -7.11 -64.95 -29.91
N VAL A 213 -7.43 -64.37 -28.75
CA VAL A 213 -6.68 -64.25 -27.47
C VAL A 213 -5.25 -63.66 -27.46
N SER A 214 -5.16 -62.39 -27.03
CA SER A 214 -4.23 -61.97 -25.96
C SER A 214 -4.94 -60.94 -25.06
N ARG A 215 -4.84 -61.13 -23.74
CA ARG A 215 -5.46 -60.27 -22.72
C ARG A 215 -4.70 -58.94 -22.64
N SER A 216 -5.34 -57.85 -23.02
CA SER A 216 -5.01 -56.51 -22.52
C SER A 216 -6.31 -55.79 -22.13
N THR A 217 -6.45 -55.53 -20.84
CA THR A 217 -7.50 -54.71 -20.26
C THR A 217 -7.22 -53.25 -20.65
N PRO A 218 -8.16 -52.51 -21.27
CA PRO A 218 -7.92 -51.10 -21.53
C PRO A 218 -8.02 -50.35 -20.20
N VAL A 219 -6.92 -49.72 -19.81
CA VAL A 219 -6.89 -48.72 -18.74
C VAL A 219 -7.84 -47.60 -19.15
N ARG A 220 -9.05 -47.62 -18.58
CA ARG A 220 -9.93 -46.46 -18.51
C ARG A 220 -9.14 -45.33 -17.85
N THR A 221 -8.71 -44.36 -18.65
CA THR A 221 -8.28 -43.04 -18.19
C THR A 221 -9.41 -42.41 -17.40
N SER A 222 -9.32 -42.53 -16.08
CA SER A 222 -10.26 -41.94 -15.14
C SER A 222 -10.02 -40.43 -15.06
N TRP A 223 -10.65 -39.69 -15.97
CA TRP A 223 -11.00 -38.29 -15.76
C TRP A 223 -12.14 -38.20 -14.74
N ARG A 224 -11.90 -38.68 -13.52
CA ARG A 224 -12.81 -38.52 -12.38
C ARG A 224 -12.01 -38.14 -11.14
N ARG A 225 -12.26 -36.91 -10.70
CA ARG A 225 -12.02 -36.34 -9.37
C ARG A 225 -10.56 -36.38 -8.89
N SER A 226 -9.87 -35.28 -9.10
CA SER A 226 -9.29 -34.59 -7.96
C SER A 226 -10.08 -33.28 -7.79
N VAL A 227 -11.16 -33.37 -7.02
CA VAL A 227 -11.69 -32.16 -6.36
C VAL A 227 -10.74 -31.98 -5.19
N LYS A 228 -9.67 -31.21 -5.38
CA LYS A 228 -9.00 -30.57 -4.24
C LYS A 228 -10.04 -29.62 -3.64
N ASN A 229 -10.10 -29.54 -2.32
CA ASN A 229 -10.95 -28.56 -1.65
C ASN A 229 -10.59 -27.17 -2.19
N ASN A 230 -11.59 -26.31 -2.44
CA ASN A 230 -11.40 -24.93 -2.89
C ASN A 230 -10.63 -24.04 -1.87
N ASP A 231 -10.20 -24.61 -0.73
CA ASP A 231 -9.58 -23.91 0.38
C ASP A 231 -8.05 -24.13 0.49
N ASP A 232 -7.44 -24.99 -0.34
CA ASP A 232 -5.98 -25.14 -0.33
C ASP A 232 -5.32 -23.94 -1.04
N PRO A 233 -4.37 -23.23 -0.40
CA PRO A 233 -3.71 -22.05 -0.99
C PRO A 233 -2.91 -22.43 -2.25
N LEU A 234 -2.92 -21.55 -3.26
CA LEU A 234 -2.09 -21.73 -4.46
C LEU A 234 -0.60 -21.75 -4.06
N GLU A 235 0.14 -22.77 -4.52
CA GLU A 235 1.59 -22.86 -4.35
C GLU A 235 2.30 -21.84 -5.26
N MET A 236 2.33 -20.59 -4.84
CA MET A 236 2.85 -19.48 -5.66
C MET A 236 4.37 -19.45 -5.82
N ASP A 237 5.13 -20.15 -4.97
CA ASP A 237 6.59 -20.05 -4.94
C ASP A 237 7.30 -21.21 -5.67
N SER A 238 6.61 -22.29 -6.02
CA SER A 238 7.24 -23.54 -6.50
C SER A 238 6.92 -23.90 -7.96
N PHE A 239 6.20 -23.06 -8.70
CA PHE A 239 5.81 -23.39 -10.08
C PHE A 239 6.89 -23.00 -11.10
N LYS A 240 7.00 -23.77 -12.19
CA LYS A 240 7.98 -23.47 -13.25
C LYS A 240 7.52 -22.25 -14.07
N PRO A 241 8.44 -21.33 -14.44
CA PRO A 241 8.16 -20.26 -15.38
C PRO A 241 7.44 -20.78 -16.64
N LEU A 242 6.41 -20.06 -17.07
CA LEU A 242 5.57 -20.45 -18.19
C LEU A 242 5.32 -19.28 -19.13
N ILE A 243 5.64 -19.49 -20.42
CA ILE A 243 5.23 -18.56 -21.48
C ILE A 243 3.77 -18.85 -21.83
N VAL A 244 2.90 -17.90 -21.55
CA VAL A 244 1.48 -17.94 -21.87
C VAL A 244 1.23 -17.16 -23.15
N THR A 245 0.56 -17.78 -24.11
CA THR A 245 0.14 -17.13 -25.34
C THR A 245 -1.34 -16.77 -25.24
N VAL A 246 -1.64 -15.48 -25.28
CA VAL A 246 -2.99 -14.91 -25.23
C VAL A 246 -3.43 -14.55 -26.65
N ASN A 247 -4.41 -15.28 -27.17
CA ASN A 247 -4.94 -15.12 -28.53
C ASN A 247 -6.36 -14.53 -28.57
N ASN A 248 -7.07 -14.56 -27.43
CA ASN A 248 -8.47 -14.18 -27.36
C ASN A 248 -8.60 -12.76 -26.78
N PHE A 249 -8.59 -11.76 -27.65
CA PHE A 249 -8.89 -10.38 -27.30
C PHE A 249 -10.35 -10.08 -27.60
N PHE A 250 -11.19 -10.08 -26.57
CA PHE A 250 -12.61 -9.80 -26.69
C PHE A 250 -12.83 -8.31 -26.92
N LYS A 251 -13.63 -7.96 -27.92
CA LYS A 251 -14.10 -6.60 -28.18
C LYS A 251 -14.63 -5.98 -26.88
N GLN A 252 -14.20 -4.75 -26.58
CA GLN A 252 -14.79 -3.98 -25.49
C GLN A 252 -16.24 -3.61 -25.87
N GLU A 253 -17.20 -3.85 -24.99
CA GLU A 253 -18.58 -3.36 -25.19
C GLU A 253 -18.77 -1.99 -24.53
N GLU A 254 -19.58 -1.11 -25.14
CA GLU A 254 -19.68 0.31 -24.76
C GLU A 254 -20.20 0.55 -23.34
N ASP A 255 -21.08 -0.32 -22.82
CA ASP A 255 -21.80 -0.12 -21.56
C ASP A 255 -21.80 -1.35 -20.60
N ARG A 256 -20.87 -2.31 -20.74
CA ARG A 256 -20.98 -3.64 -20.05
C ARG A 256 -19.73 -4.24 -19.41
N LEU A 257 -18.79 -3.46 -18.89
CA LEU A 257 -17.65 -4.04 -18.16
C LEU A 257 -17.37 -3.38 -16.82
N THR A 258 -18.42 -3.28 -16.00
CA THR A 258 -18.24 -3.03 -14.56
C THR A 258 -17.45 -4.17 -13.91
N ASP A 259 -16.91 -3.95 -12.70
CA ASP A 259 -16.21 -5.02 -11.96
C ASP A 259 -17.11 -6.24 -11.73
N ASP A 260 -18.42 -6.03 -11.55
CA ASP A 260 -19.42 -7.10 -11.41
C ASP A 260 -19.65 -7.87 -12.71
N ASP A 261 -19.67 -7.18 -13.85
CA ASP A 261 -19.83 -7.83 -15.15
C ASP A 261 -18.56 -8.57 -15.54
N LEU A 262 -17.39 -7.97 -15.30
CA LEU A 262 -16.09 -8.62 -15.46
C LEU A 262 -16.04 -9.92 -14.65
N ALA A 263 -16.43 -9.90 -13.37
CA ALA A 263 -16.45 -11.11 -12.55
C ALA A 263 -17.33 -12.22 -13.14
N LYS A 264 -18.52 -11.88 -13.68
CA LYS A 264 -19.39 -12.85 -14.37
C LYS A 264 -18.68 -13.47 -15.59
N TYR A 265 -18.05 -12.65 -16.43
CA TYR A 265 -17.30 -13.15 -17.58
C TYR A 265 -16.12 -14.03 -17.18
N LEU A 266 -15.35 -13.66 -16.15
CA LEU A 266 -14.24 -14.47 -15.64
C LEU A 266 -14.69 -15.85 -15.14
N CYS A 267 -15.84 -15.91 -14.45
CA CYS A 267 -16.44 -17.17 -14.01
C CYS A 267 -16.89 -18.04 -15.18
N GLU A 268 -17.32 -17.43 -16.28
CA GLU A 268 -17.69 -18.13 -17.50
C GLU A 268 -16.47 -18.67 -18.26
N ILE A 269 -15.28 -18.03 -18.18
CA ILE A 269 -14.05 -18.47 -18.88
C ILE A 269 -13.63 -19.88 -18.41
N ARG A 270 -13.92 -20.21 -17.15
CA ARG A 270 -13.66 -21.53 -16.58
C ARG A 270 -14.63 -22.62 -17.06
N LYS A 271 -15.80 -22.22 -17.56
CA LYS A 271 -16.84 -23.15 -18.00
C LYS A 271 -16.75 -23.30 -19.52
N PRO A 272 -16.86 -24.52 -20.08
CA PRO A 272 -17.01 -24.72 -21.52
C PRO A 272 -18.43 -24.29 -21.99
N SER A 273 -18.83 -23.05 -21.69
CA SER A 273 -20.17 -22.51 -21.87
C SER A 273 -20.29 -21.67 -23.15
N SER A 274 -21.52 -21.52 -23.66
CA SER A 274 -21.84 -20.82 -24.91
C SER A 274 -21.85 -19.29 -24.81
N ALA A 275 -21.66 -18.72 -23.62
CA ALA A 275 -21.80 -17.28 -23.39
C ALA A 275 -20.61 -16.46 -23.88
N ILE A 276 -19.38 -16.88 -23.59
CA ILE A 276 -18.14 -16.23 -24.08
C ILE A 276 -17.97 -16.39 -25.59
N LYS A 277 -18.45 -17.49 -26.18
CA LYS A 277 -18.46 -17.68 -27.65
C LYS A 277 -19.24 -16.59 -28.40
N ARG A 278 -20.10 -15.82 -27.71
CA ARG A 278 -20.84 -14.70 -28.29
C ARG A 278 -20.03 -13.40 -28.35
N LEU A 279 -18.94 -13.30 -27.60
CA LEU A 279 -18.05 -12.14 -27.66
C LEU A 279 -17.21 -12.23 -28.94
N LYS A 280 -17.18 -11.14 -29.70
CA LYS A 280 -16.32 -11.04 -30.88
C LYS A 280 -14.87 -10.90 -30.43
N CYS A 281 -13.97 -11.71 -30.98
CA CYS A 281 -12.53 -11.59 -30.74
C CYS A 281 -11.87 -10.83 -31.90
N ILE A 282 -10.97 -9.90 -31.58
CA ILE A 282 -10.09 -9.26 -32.57
C ILE A 282 -8.85 -10.13 -32.82
N GLY A 283 -8.30 -10.06 -34.03
CA GLY A 283 -7.08 -10.78 -34.40
C GLY A 283 -5.85 -10.22 -33.69
N GLY A 284 -5.13 -11.08 -32.96
CA GLY A 284 -3.89 -10.70 -32.30
C GLY A 284 -3.31 -11.78 -31.40
N VAL A 285 -2.02 -11.66 -31.11
CA VAL A 285 -1.26 -12.57 -30.26
C VAL A 285 -0.43 -11.75 -29.27
N MET A 286 -0.53 -12.10 -27.99
CA MET A 286 0.33 -11.58 -26.94
C MET A 286 1.03 -12.73 -26.23
N LYS A 287 2.35 -12.64 -26.09
CA LYS A 287 3.14 -13.60 -25.30
C LYS A 287 3.56 -12.92 -24.00
N ILE A 288 3.23 -13.56 -22.88
CA ILE A 288 3.71 -13.16 -21.55
C ILE A 288 4.48 -14.30 -20.92
N ASP A 289 5.54 -13.98 -20.18
CA ASP A 289 6.18 -14.91 -19.27
C ASP A 289 5.62 -14.71 -17.86
N VAL A 290 5.22 -15.80 -17.21
CA VAL A 290 4.69 -15.81 -15.85
C VAL A 290 5.60 -16.70 -15.00
N SER A 291 6.24 -16.11 -13.99
CA SER A 291 7.26 -16.78 -13.17
C SER A 291 7.16 -16.40 -11.69
N PRO A 292 7.51 -17.32 -10.76
CA PRO A 292 7.67 -16.95 -9.36
C PRO A 292 8.95 -16.14 -9.16
N CYS A 293 8.97 -15.28 -8.15
CA CYS A 293 10.16 -14.53 -7.75
C CYS A 293 10.72 -15.09 -6.43
N LEU A 294 11.86 -15.77 -6.50
CA LEU A 294 12.51 -16.40 -5.34
C LEU A 294 13.65 -15.58 -4.73
N GLU A 295 14.18 -14.61 -5.49
CA GLU A 295 15.35 -13.79 -5.11
C GLU A 295 15.01 -12.31 -5.25
N ASP A 296 15.85 -11.45 -4.66
CA ASP A 296 15.73 -10.00 -4.84
C ASP A 296 16.20 -9.59 -6.24
N LEU A 297 15.35 -8.84 -6.94
CA LEU A 297 15.56 -8.47 -8.34
C LEU A 297 16.33 -7.14 -8.45
N GLU A 298 17.41 -7.15 -9.22
CA GLU A 298 18.14 -5.94 -9.59
C GLU A 298 17.28 -4.98 -10.44
N ASN A 299 17.49 -3.66 -10.25
CA ASN A 299 16.86 -2.59 -11.04
C ASN A 299 15.32 -2.61 -10.96
N THR A 300 14.80 -2.86 -9.77
CA THR A 300 13.35 -2.83 -9.49
C THR A 300 12.93 -1.45 -9.01
N LEU A 301 11.76 -0.99 -9.47
CA LEU A 301 11.11 0.22 -8.97
C LEU A 301 9.97 -0.15 -8.01
N SER A 302 9.83 0.61 -6.92
CA SER A 302 8.67 0.53 -6.04
C SER A 302 7.40 1.03 -6.75
N PRO A 303 6.19 0.80 -6.17
CA PRO A 303 4.96 1.36 -6.74
C PRO A 303 5.02 2.89 -6.90
N GLU A 304 5.72 3.60 -6.01
CA GLU A 304 5.95 5.05 -6.04
C GLU A 304 7.03 5.48 -7.03
N LEU A 305 7.61 4.54 -7.79
CA LEU A 305 8.73 4.70 -8.73
C LEU A 305 10.08 5.00 -8.06
N ASN A 306 10.23 4.67 -6.77
CA ASN A 306 11.51 4.78 -6.10
C ASN A 306 12.39 3.56 -6.46
N PRO A 307 13.68 3.75 -6.77
CA PRO A 307 14.63 2.65 -6.94
C PRO A 307 14.74 1.76 -5.69
N LEU A 308 14.66 0.45 -5.87
CA LEU A 308 14.86 -0.54 -4.80
C LEU A 308 16.25 -1.18 -4.93
N GLU A 309 16.93 -1.35 -3.79
CA GLU A 309 18.21 -2.05 -3.77
C GLU A 309 18.02 -3.57 -4.01
N PRO A 310 18.89 -4.23 -4.79
CA PRO A 310 20.05 -3.68 -5.51
C PRO A 310 19.67 -2.89 -6.77
N TYR A 311 20.20 -1.67 -6.91
CA TYR A 311 19.91 -0.79 -8.06
C TYR A 311 21.19 -0.31 -8.76
N ASN A 312 21.24 -0.47 -10.08
CA ASN A 312 22.31 -0.01 -10.93
C ASN A 312 21.80 1.09 -11.87
N ALA A 313 22.14 2.34 -11.56
CA ALA A 313 21.71 3.52 -12.32
C ALA A 313 22.17 3.56 -13.79
N THR A 314 23.09 2.68 -14.21
CA THR A 314 23.52 2.58 -15.62
C THR A 314 22.58 1.74 -16.48
N LYS A 315 21.74 0.90 -15.86
CA LYS A 315 20.78 0.06 -16.55
C LYS A 315 19.38 0.65 -16.40
N PRO A 316 18.51 0.56 -17.43
CA PRO A 316 17.12 0.92 -17.27
C PRO A 316 16.44 -0.01 -16.24
N PRO A 317 15.35 0.45 -15.59
CA PRO A 317 14.59 -0.38 -14.67
C PRO A 317 14.04 -1.61 -15.41
N ALA A 318 14.24 -2.78 -14.82
CA ALA A 318 13.83 -4.05 -15.40
C ALA A 318 12.45 -4.49 -14.91
N TYR A 319 12.12 -4.16 -13.65
CA TYR A 319 10.89 -4.58 -12.99
C TYR A 319 10.21 -3.40 -12.30
N LYS A 320 8.89 -3.44 -12.25
CA LYS A 320 8.08 -2.50 -11.48
C LYS A 320 7.20 -3.27 -10.50
N GLU A 321 7.37 -3.00 -9.21
CA GLU A 321 6.46 -3.47 -8.18
C GLU A 321 5.07 -2.88 -8.37
N ILE A 322 4.07 -3.76 -8.32
CA ILE A 322 2.66 -3.40 -8.42
C ILE A 322 2.07 -3.42 -7.02
N LEU A 323 1.48 -2.30 -6.62
CA LEU A 323 0.82 -2.18 -5.33
C LEU A 323 -0.32 -3.20 -5.18
N GLU A 324 -0.27 -3.97 -4.10
CA GLU A 324 -1.35 -4.89 -3.72
C GLU A 324 -2.52 -4.14 -3.07
N PHE A 325 -3.72 -4.65 -3.31
CA PHE A 325 -4.96 -4.32 -2.63
C PHE A 325 -5.47 -5.55 -1.87
N PRO A 326 -5.01 -5.76 -0.62
CA PRO A 326 -5.26 -7.00 0.11
C PRO A 326 -6.76 -7.30 0.27
N LEU A 327 -7.13 -8.57 0.07
CA LEU A 327 -8.50 -9.06 0.27
C LEU A 327 -8.81 -9.34 1.74
N LYS A 328 -7.80 -9.72 2.52
CA LYS A 328 -7.89 -9.97 3.96
C LYS A 328 -7.24 -8.83 4.73
N GLN A 329 -7.69 -8.63 5.97
CA GLN A 329 -7.08 -7.66 6.87
C GLN A 329 -5.66 -8.09 7.22
N ILE A 330 -4.72 -7.17 7.06
CA ILE A 330 -3.32 -7.38 7.41
C ILE A 330 -3.02 -6.59 8.68
N PHE A 331 -2.59 -7.30 9.72
CA PHE A 331 -2.21 -6.71 10.99
C PHE A 331 -0.71 -6.43 11.02
N ALA A 332 -0.27 -5.45 10.23
CA ALA A 332 1.10 -4.96 10.23
C ALA A 332 1.14 -3.43 10.36
N PRO A 333 2.08 -2.88 11.13
CA PRO A 333 2.25 -1.43 11.24
C PRO A 333 2.77 -0.84 9.92
N ASN A 334 2.40 0.41 9.66
CA ASN A 334 2.99 1.17 8.57
C ASN A 334 4.43 1.56 8.93
N LEU A 335 5.40 1.02 8.19
CA LEU A 335 6.84 1.25 8.43
C LEU A 335 7.47 2.22 7.43
N PHE A 336 6.85 2.39 6.27
CA PHE A 336 7.35 3.24 5.19
C PHE A 336 6.37 4.38 4.91
N TYR A 337 6.91 5.55 4.54
CA TYR A 337 6.07 6.66 4.11
C TYR A 337 5.41 6.32 2.77
N ARG A 338 4.07 6.36 2.73
CA ARG A 338 3.29 6.23 1.50
C ARG A 338 2.16 7.23 1.55
N ASN A 339 1.96 7.98 0.47
CA ASN A 339 0.89 8.97 0.37
C ASN A 339 0.40 9.07 -1.07
N MET A 340 -0.48 8.14 -1.46
CA MET A 340 -1.04 8.05 -2.81
C MET A 340 -2.56 8.08 -2.76
N LEU A 341 -3.16 8.57 -3.84
CA LEU A 341 -4.60 8.56 -4.05
C LEU A 341 -4.90 7.93 -5.41
N PHE A 342 -5.77 6.92 -5.42
CA PHE A 342 -6.31 6.35 -6.64
C PHE A 342 -7.69 6.94 -6.89
N ILE A 343 -7.88 7.52 -8.08
CA ILE A 343 -9.12 8.13 -8.53
C ILE A 343 -9.70 7.23 -9.63
N TYR A 344 -10.93 6.80 -9.46
CA TYR A 344 -11.67 5.99 -10.43
C TYR A 344 -12.92 6.76 -10.86
N PRO A 345 -12.86 7.56 -11.94
CA PRO A 345 -14.07 8.07 -12.57
C PRO A 345 -14.99 6.89 -12.91
N LYS A 346 -16.28 6.98 -12.56
CA LYS A 346 -17.26 5.90 -12.80
C LYS A 346 -18.19 6.24 -13.94
N SER A 347 -18.83 7.40 -13.90
CA SER A 347 -19.71 7.85 -14.97
C SER A 347 -20.00 9.34 -14.88
N VAL A 348 -20.40 9.93 -16.01
CA VAL A 348 -20.98 11.27 -16.05
C VAL A 348 -22.17 11.29 -17.00
N ASN A 349 -23.21 12.06 -16.72
CA ASN A 349 -24.41 12.12 -17.54
C ASN A 349 -24.69 13.55 -18.08
N PHE A 350 -24.46 13.76 -19.38
CA PHE A 350 -24.79 15.00 -20.10
C PHE A 350 -26.05 14.87 -20.98
N SER A 351 -26.88 13.83 -20.78
CA SER A 351 -28.02 13.54 -21.65
C SER A 351 -29.07 14.65 -21.68
N SER A 352 -29.25 15.35 -20.57
CA SER A 352 -30.17 16.49 -20.44
C SER A 352 -29.69 17.75 -21.13
N ARG A 353 -28.40 17.84 -21.46
CA ARG A 353 -27.83 18.99 -22.15
C ARG A 353 -28.11 18.92 -23.65
N SER A 354 -28.64 20.02 -24.17
CA SER A 354 -28.73 20.26 -25.61
C SER A 354 -27.34 20.59 -26.19
N GLY A 355 -27.02 20.01 -27.35
CA GLY A 355 -25.75 20.26 -28.06
C GLY A 355 -24.80 19.04 -28.18
N VAL A 356 -23.52 19.33 -28.38
CA VAL A 356 -22.49 18.39 -28.89
C VAL A 356 -21.78 17.55 -27.83
N ALA A 357 -22.13 17.64 -26.55
CA ALA A 357 -21.46 16.94 -25.45
C ALA A 357 -21.70 15.40 -25.50
N ARG A 358 -21.00 14.71 -26.41
CA ARG A 358 -21.16 13.27 -26.70
C ARG A 358 -19.85 12.51 -26.91
N ASN A 359 -18.70 13.17 -26.80
CA ASN A 359 -17.38 12.54 -26.84
C ASN A 359 -16.64 13.09 -25.63
N ILE A 360 -16.97 12.59 -24.44
CA ILE A 360 -16.57 13.23 -23.18
C ILE A 360 -15.22 12.70 -22.73
N ALA A 361 -14.26 13.60 -22.55
CA ALA A 361 -13.01 13.35 -21.84
C ALA A 361 -13.02 14.11 -20.52
N ILE A 362 -12.59 13.49 -19.42
CA ILE A 362 -12.41 14.16 -18.13
C ILE A 362 -10.93 14.41 -17.94
N LYS A 363 -10.55 15.70 -17.85
CA LYS A 363 -9.23 16.11 -17.40
C LYS A 363 -9.25 16.24 -15.89
N VAL A 364 -8.41 15.46 -15.21
CA VAL A 364 -8.23 15.50 -13.76
C VAL A 364 -6.94 16.23 -13.45
N GLN A 365 -6.98 17.20 -12.55
CA GLN A 365 -5.82 18.00 -12.13
C GLN A 365 -5.80 18.14 -10.62
N LEU A 366 -4.61 18.20 -10.03
CA LEU A 366 -4.41 18.49 -8.61
C LEU A 366 -3.89 19.92 -8.51
N ILE A 367 -4.63 20.77 -7.82
CA ILE A 367 -4.34 22.21 -7.73
C ILE A 367 -4.31 22.61 -6.25
N ARG A 368 -3.43 23.55 -5.93
CA ARG A 368 -3.38 24.22 -4.62
C ARG A 368 -3.83 25.67 -4.79
N ALA A 369 -4.97 26.03 -4.20
CA ALA A 369 -5.58 27.36 -4.36
C ALA A 369 -5.68 27.78 -5.85
N ALA A 370 -4.96 28.83 -6.25
CA ALA A 370 -4.90 29.34 -7.62
C ALA A 370 -3.54 29.06 -8.31
N ASP A 371 -2.70 28.21 -7.72
CA ASP A 371 -1.40 27.82 -8.30
C ASP A 371 -1.58 26.99 -9.58
N PRO A 372 -0.56 26.90 -10.44
CA PRO A 372 -0.56 25.95 -11.54
C PRO A 372 -0.76 24.50 -11.07
N PRO A 373 -1.33 23.62 -11.93
CA PRO A 373 -1.52 22.21 -11.61
C PRO A 373 -0.20 21.51 -11.22
N LEU A 374 -0.23 20.72 -10.15
CA LEU A 374 0.92 20.02 -9.59
C LEU A 374 1.31 18.80 -10.46
N MET A 375 2.61 18.55 -10.61
CA MET A 375 3.17 17.32 -11.21
C MET A 375 2.98 16.13 -10.27
N ALA A 376 1.74 15.64 -10.20
CA ALA A 376 1.30 14.66 -9.20
C ALA A 376 0.73 13.37 -9.81
N PHE A 377 0.48 13.32 -11.12
CA PHE A 377 -0.12 12.16 -11.78
C PHE A 377 0.97 11.24 -12.33
N PHE A 378 0.90 9.94 -12.02
CA PHE A 378 1.86 8.99 -12.59
C PHE A 378 1.59 8.76 -14.07
N GLY A 379 2.64 8.76 -14.88
CA GLY A 379 2.57 8.46 -16.31
C GLY A 379 2.11 7.03 -16.59
N LYS A 380 1.33 6.86 -17.68
CA LYS A 380 1.10 5.54 -18.30
C LYS A 380 2.37 5.11 -19.06
N SER A 381 2.33 3.99 -19.78
CA SER A 381 3.50 3.48 -20.52
C SER A 381 4.01 4.46 -21.58
N SER A 382 5.33 4.48 -21.79
CA SER A 382 6.03 5.31 -22.79
C SER A 382 5.70 6.81 -22.70
N CYS A 383 5.62 7.35 -21.48
CA CYS A 383 5.28 8.74 -21.19
C CYS A 383 6.30 9.36 -20.21
N PRO A 384 6.21 10.67 -19.91
CA PRO A 384 6.89 11.23 -18.74
C PRO A 384 6.46 10.52 -17.46
N GLU A 385 7.38 10.39 -16.51
CA GLU A 385 7.18 9.73 -15.22
C GLU A 385 6.02 10.35 -14.43
N MET A 386 5.99 11.69 -14.41
CA MET A 386 4.98 12.48 -13.72
C MET A 386 4.36 13.49 -14.68
N GLN A 387 3.05 13.68 -14.54
CA GLN A 387 2.26 14.63 -15.31
C GLN A 387 1.47 15.55 -14.38
N ASN A 388 1.06 16.70 -14.90
CA ASN A 388 0.25 17.69 -14.18
C ASN A 388 -1.26 17.51 -14.40
N TYR A 389 -1.66 16.50 -15.17
CA TYR A 389 -3.04 16.07 -15.35
C TYR A 389 -3.11 14.60 -15.78
N ALA A 390 -4.32 14.05 -15.77
CA ALA A 390 -4.64 12.80 -16.44
C ALA A 390 -5.96 12.95 -17.22
N PHE A 391 -6.06 12.29 -18.38
CA PHE A 391 -7.30 12.16 -19.14
C PHE A 391 -7.90 10.76 -18.96
N THR A 392 -9.23 10.71 -18.89
CA THR A 392 -9.98 9.46 -19.06
C THR A 392 -10.00 9.03 -20.52
N ILE A 393 -10.38 7.77 -20.77
CA ILE A 393 -10.80 7.35 -22.10
C ILE A 393 -12.03 8.13 -22.58
N VAL A 394 -12.28 8.09 -23.89
CA VAL A 394 -13.43 8.73 -24.54
C VAL A 394 -14.27 7.68 -25.24
N ASN A 395 -15.54 7.59 -24.86
CA ASN A 395 -16.55 6.80 -25.58
C ASN A 395 -17.15 7.68 -26.69
N TYR A 396 -17.05 7.24 -27.93
CA TYR A 396 -17.54 8.00 -29.07
C TYR A 396 -19.07 8.07 -29.08
N HIS A 397 -19.61 9.26 -29.36
CA HIS A 397 -21.05 9.54 -29.45
C HIS A 397 -21.89 9.22 -28.21
N ASN A 398 -21.25 8.98 -27.05
CA ASN A 398 -21.92 8.71 -25.79
C ASN A 398 -22.05 9.98 -24.91
N LYS A 399 -23.29 10.34 -24.58
CA LYS A 399 -23.60 11.47 -23.66
C LYS A 399 -23.55 11.08 -22.19
N SER A 400 -23.55 9.79 -21.88
CA SER A 400 -23.55 9.25 -20.53
C SER A 400 -22.49 8.14 -20.36
N PRO A 401 -21.20 8.44 -20.64
CA PRO A 401 -20.18 7.41 -20.64
C PRO A 401 -19.93 6.84 -19.25
N GLN A 402 -19.58 5.55 -19.22
CA GLN A 402 -19.00 4.88 -18.07
C GLN A 402 -17.50 4.75 -18.28
N PHE A 403 -16.73 5.05 -17.24
CA PHE A 403 -15.28 4.99 -17.27
C PHE A 403 -14.79 3.83 -16.40
N TYR A 404 -13.65 3.28 -16.81
CA TYR A 404 -12.95 2.24 -16.07
C TYR A 404 -11.51 2.62 -15.71
N ASP A 405 -11.15 3.88 -15.99
CA ASP A 405 -9.83 4.43 -15.73
C ASP A 405 -9.46 4.33 -14.26
N GLU A 406 -8.20 3.99 -14.02
CA GLU A 406 -7.53 4.15 -12.74
C GLU A 406 -6.50 5.27 -12.90
N ILE A 407 -6.65 6.33 -12.12
CA ILE A 407 -5.75 7.48 -12.13
C ILE A 407 -5.00 7.49 -10.81
N LYS A 408 -3.69 7.27 -10.87
CA LYS A 408 -2.82 7.25 -9.71
C LYS A 408 -2.21 8.62 -9.47
N VAL A 409 -2.30 9.12 -8.24
CA VAL A 409 -1.82 10.45 -7.84
C VAL A 409 -0.88 10.34 -6.64
N LYS A 410 0.29 10.97 -6.70
CA LYS A 410 1.22 11.17 -5.59
C LYS A 410 0.78 12.40 -4.81
N LEU A 411 0.35 12.22 -3.57
CA LEU A 411 -0.10 13.33 -2.73
C LEU A 411 1.10 14.08 -2.13
N PRO A 412 1.10 15.42 -2.11
CA PRO A 412 2.10 16.22 -1.40
C PRO A 412 2.19 15.88 0.09
N VAL A 413 3.37 16.08 0.66
CA VAL A 413 3.60 15.91 2.11
C VAL A 413 2.88 17.02 2.89
N ASP A 414 2.87 18.24 2.34
CA ASP A 414 2.29 19.47 2.88
C ASP A 414 0.83 19.69 2.43
N LEU A 415 0.06 18.60 2.32
CA LEU A 415 -1.34 18.68 1.89
C LEU A 415 -2.14 19.58 2.86
N SER A 416 -2.83 20.57 2.28
CA SER A 416 -3.58 21.61 3.00
C SER A 416 -5.04 21.69 2.51
N ASP A 417 -5.87 22.43 3.24
CA ASP A 417 -7.27 22.73 2.91
C ASP A 417 -7.47 23.38 1.53
N SER A 418 -6.46 24.09 1.03
CA SER A 418 -6.45 24.68 -0.32
C SER A 418 -6.24 23.68 -1.46
N HIS A 419 -5.83 22.45 -1.16
CA HIS A 419 -5.62 21.41 -2.18
C HIS A 419 -6.94 20.78 -2.60
N HIS A 420 -7.16 20.68 -3.91
CA HIS A 420 -8.37 20.10 -4.48
C HIS A 420 -8.10 19.43 -5.82
N LEU A 421 -8.95 18.47 -6.16
CA LEU A 421 -9.02 17.91 -7.50
C LEU A 421 -9.94 18.79 -8.35
N LEU A 422 -9.47 19.19 -9.52
CA LEU A 422 -10.27 19.85 -10.53
C LEU A 422 -10.60 18.85 -11.64
N PHE A 423 -11.87 18.73 -11.97
CA PHE A 423 -12.40 17.93 -13.06
C PHE A 423 -12.92 18.87 -14.13
N THR A 424 -12.28 18.89 -15.30
CA THR A 424 -12.78 19.61 -16.47
C THR A 424 -13.28 18.61 -17.50
N PHE A 425 -14.55 18.73 -17.86
CA PHE A 425 -15.19 17.89 -18.86
C PHE A 425 -15.01 18.54 -20.23
N TYR A 426 -14.46 17.81 -21.19
CA TYR A 426 -14.27 18.27 -22.55
C TYR A 426 -15.15 17.47 -23.52
N HIS A 427 -15.71 18.14 -24.52
CA HIS A 427 -16.14 17.48 -25.74
C HIS A 427 -14.97 17.45 -26.74
N VAL A 428 -14.54 16.25 -27.11
CA VAL A 428 -13.47 16.05 -28.11
C VAL A 428 -14.07 15.88 -29.50
N SER A 429 -13.76 16.79 -30.42
CA SER A 429 -14.22 16.75 -31.80
C SER A 429 -13.33 15.84 -32.64
N CYS A 430 -13.89 14.72 -33.12
CA CYS A 430 -13.17 13.80 -34.01
C CYS A 430 -13.19 14.24 -35.50
N ARG A 431 -14.02 15.24 -35.87
CA ARG A 431 -14.14 15.71 -37.26
C ARG A 431 -13.08 16.76 -37.58
N GLN A 432 -12.55 16.76 -38.79
CA GLN A 432 -11.76 17.89 -39.30
C GLN A 432 -12.67 19.10 -39.49
N LYS A 433 -12.32 20.26 -38.93
CA LYS A 433 -12.94 21.53 -39.31
C LYS A 433 -12.14 22.13 -40.46
N SER A 434 -12.79 22.39 -41.58
CA SER A 434 -12.22 22.95 -42.82
C SER A 434 -11.83 24.43 -42.73
N THR A 435 -11.83 25.05 -41.55
CA THR A 435 -11.63 26.50 -41.42
C THR A 435 -10.95 26.85 -40.09
N SER A 436 -9.94 27.71 -40.20
CA SER A 436 -8.85 28.06 -39.29
C SER A 436 -9.19 28.74 -37.95
N ASP A 437 -10.44 28.79 -37.51
CA ASP A 437 -10.82 29.69 -36.40
C ASP A 437 -10.89 29.05 -35.01
N ASN A 438 -10.52 27.77 -34.85
CA ASN A 438 -10.21 27.23 -33.53
C ASN A 438 -9.31 25.99 -33.61
N PRO A 439 -8.02 26.07 -33.23
CA PRO A 439 -7.05 24.97 -33.34
C PRO A 439 -7.23 23.87 -32.29
N GLU A 440 -8.12 24.04 -31.31
CA GLU A 440 -8.32 23.05 -30.25
C GLU A 440 -9.36 21.99 -30.62
N SER A 441 -8.91 20.74 -30.69
CA SER A 441 -9.78 19.55 -30.89
C SER A 441 -10.75 19.31 -29.74
N ALA A 442 -10.60 19.99 -28.59
CA ALA A 442 -11.40 19.78 -27.40
C ALA A 442 -11.99 21.09 -26.88
N VAL A 443 -13.28 21.08 -26.54
CA VAL A 443 -13.99 22.26 -26.01
C VAL A 443 -14.50 21.93 -24.61
N PRO A 444 -14.23 22.77 -23.58
CA PRO A 444 -14.75 22.52 -22.24
C PRO A 444 -16.27 22.63 -22.24
N VAL A 445 -16.92 21.63 -21.66
CA VAL A 445 -18.36 21.51 -21.53
C VAL A 445 -18.80 21.53 -20.06
N GLY A 446 -17.92 21.33 -19.10
CA GLY A 446 -18.29 21.53 -17.72
C GLY A 446 -17.13 21.42 -16.76
N TYR A 447 -17.43 21.69 -15.50
CA TYR A 447 -16.45 21.72 -14.42
C TYR A 447 -17.05 21.12 -13.14
N SER A 448 -16.22 20.43 -12.37
CA SER A 448 -16.50 19.98 -11.01
C SER A 448 -15.19 20.01 -10.23
N TRP A 449 -15.25 20.09 -8.91
CA TRP A 449 -14.05 20.02 -8.07
C TRP A 449 -14.32 19.24 -6.78
N LEU A 450 -13.25 18.82 -6.11
CA LEU A 450 -13.33 18.12 -4.83
C LEU A 450 -12.17 18.56 -3.92
N PRO A 451 -12.44 19.29 -2.82
CA PRO A 451 -11.45 19.56 -1.79
C PRO A 451 -10.87 18.26 -1.21
N LEU A 452 -9.54 18.19 -1.07
CA LEU A 452 -8.86 16.98 -0.59
C LEU A 452 -8.69 16.93 0.93
N VAL A 453 -8.67 18.06 1.63
CA VAL A 453 -8.51 18.10 3.08
C VAL A 453 -9.62 18.92 3.69
N ALA A 454 -10.81 18.31 3.77
CA ALA A 454 -11.91 18.88 4.54
C ALA A 454 -11.78 18.39 5.99
N ASN A 455 -11.65 19.32 6.95
CA ASN A 455 -11.51 19.01 8.39
C ASN A 455 -10.33 18.08 8.75
N GLY A 456 -9.26 18.06 7.93
CA GLY A 456 -8.09 17.22 8.16
C GLY A 456 -8.22 15.77 7.65
N GLN A 457 -9.34 15.42 7.01
CA GLN A 457 -9.58 14.09 6.44
C GLN A 457 -9.44 14.10 4.91
N LEU A 458 -8.90 13.00 4.39
CA LEU A 458 -8.82 12.74 2.97
C LEU A 458 -10.10 12.02 2.51
N PRO A 459 -10.78 12.47 1.44
CA PRO A 459 -12.00 11.83 0.97
C PRO A 459 -11.73 10.42 0.44
N SER A 460 -12.61 9.47 0.77
CA SER A 460 -12.54 8.08 0.31
C SER A 460 -13.92 7.52 -0.03
N GLY A 461 -13.96 6.42 -0.79
CA GLY A 461 -15.19 5.75 -1.20
C GLY A 461 -15.86 6.37 -2.43
N ASP A 462 -17.14 6.06 -2.60
CA ASP A 462 -17.95 6.57 -3.71
C ASP A 462 -18.44 8.00 -3.42
N ILE A 463 -18.19 8.90 -4.36
CA ILE A 463 -18.54 10.32 -4.28
C ILE A 463 -19.29 10.71 -5.54
N SER A 464 -20.38 11.44 -5.35
CA SER A 464 -21.21 11.98 -6.41
C SER A 464 -21.13 13.50 -6.38
N LEU A 465 -20.86 14.13 -7.52
CA LEU A 465 -20.63 15.57 -7.62
C LEU A 465 -21.57 16.20 -8.65
N PRO A 466 -22.04 17.44 -8.42
CA PRO A 466 -22.72 18.24 -9.43
C PRO A 466 -21.73 18.78 -10.48
N VAL A 467 -22.24 19.10 -11.68
CA VAL A 467 -21.42 19.63 -12.77
C VAL A 467 -21.87 21.03 -13.13
N SER A 468 -20.95 22.00 -13.01
CA SER A 468 -21.13 23.36 -13.53
C SER A 468 -20.98 23.38 -15.05
N LEU A 469 -21.86 24.10 -15.74
CA LEU A 469 -21.78 24.34 -17.18
C LEU A 469 -20.95 25.59 -17.51
N ASP A 470 -20.88 26.52 -16.57
CA ASP A 470 -20.09 27.75 -16.67
C ASP A 470 -18.72 27.58 -16.00
N ALA A 471 -17.76 28.42 -16.36
CA ALA A 471 -16.44 28.42 -15.73
C ALA A 471 -16.54 28.74 -14.24
N LEU A 472 -15.70 28.08 -13.44
CA LEU A 472 -15.71 28.24 -11.99
C LEU A 472 -15.14 29.61 -11.57
N PRO A 473 -15.71 30.31 -10.57
CA PRO A 473 -15.16 31.55 -10.02
C PRO A 473 -13.79 31.34 -9.38
N THR A 474 -12.91 32.34 -9.39
CA THR A 474 -11.53 32.21 -8.84
C THR A 474 -11.44 31.75 -7.38
N SER A 475 -12.50 31.86 -6.58
CA SER A 475 -12.57 31.42 -5.18
C SER A 475 -13.31 30.10 -4.97
N TYR A 476 -13.63 29.33 -6.03
CA TYR A 476 -14.44 28.11 -5.94
C TYR A 476 -13.86 27.08 -4.96
N TYR A 477 -12.53 27.03 -4.84
CA TYR A 477 -11.81 26.00 -4.09
C TYR A 477 -12.00 26.09 -2.56
N TYR A 478 -12.47 27.22 -2.03
CA TYR A 478 -12.88 27.35 -0.62
C TYR A 478 -14.26 26.78 -0.34
N LEU A 479 -15.04 26.48 -1.38
CA LEU A 479 -16.44 26.08 -1.27
C LEU A 479 -16.59 24.60 -1.59
N SER A 480 -17.55 23.96 -0.93
CA SER A 480 -17.96 22.62 -1.33
C SER A 480 -18.73 22.69 -2.66
N PRO A 481 -18.54 21.73 -3.59
CA PRO A 481 -19.34 21.63 -4.81
C PRO A 481 -20.84 21.44 -4.53
N GLU A 482 -21.19 20.98 -3.32
CA GLU A 482 -22.57 20.87 -2.80
C GLU A 482 -23.25 22.24 -2.59
N VAL A 483 -22.48 23.33 -2.53
CA VAL A 483 -23.05 24.67 -2.40
C VAL A 483 -23.48 25.15 -3.77
N ASN A 484 -24.78 25.37 -3.95
CA ASN A 484 -25.32 25.95 -5.18
C ASN A 484 -24.92 27.42 -5.31
N LEU A 485 -23.86 27.68 -6.07
CA LEU A 485 -23.31 29.01 -6.28
C LEU A 485 -24.25 29.91 -7.10
N PRO A 486 -24.48 31.16 -6.69
CA PRO A 486 -25.34 32.08 -7.43
C PRO A 486 -24.71 32.43 -8.78
N ASN A 487 -25.55 32.64 -9.80
CA ASN A 487 -25.16 33.01 -11.16
C ASN A 487 -24.32 31.97 -11.93
N ILE A 488 -24.28 30.72 -11.47
CA ILE A 488 -23.69 29.61 -12.20
C ILE A 488 -24.79 28.73 -12.79
N LYS A 489 -24.69 28.39 -14.08
CA LYS A 489 -25.54 27.37 -14.67
C LYS A 489 -25.04 25.99 -14.31
N TRP A 490 -25.93 25.19 -13.74
CA TRP A 490 -25.64 23.81 -13.37
C TRP A 490 -26.30 22.83 -14.34
N LEU A 491 -25.62 21.73 -14.58
CA LEU A 491 -26.20 20.58 -15.25
C LEU A 491 -27.30 19.97 -14.36
N ASP A 492 -28.40 19.53 -14.97
CA ASP A 492 -29.52 18.90 -14.26
C ASP A 492 -30.04 19.66 -13.04
N ASN A 493 -29.97 21.00 -13.05
CA ASN A 493 -30.33 21.86 -11.91
C ASN A 493 -29.56 21.50 -10.62
N HIS A 494 -28.24 21.36 -10.72
CA HIS A 494 -27.32 21.08 -9.58
C HIS A 494 -27.49 19.67 -8.99
N ARG A 495 -28.12 18.75 -9.73
CA ARG A 495 -28.12 17.33 -9.36
C ARG A 495 -26.75 16.71 -9.57
N HIS A 496 -26.51 15.62 -8.84
CA HIS A 496 -25.26 14.87 -8.95
C HIS A 496 -25.29 14.03 -10.22
N SER A 497 -24.52 14.48 -11.21
CA SER A 497 -24.44 13.85 -12.53
C SER A 497 -23.06 13.26 -12.81
N PHE A 498 -22.08 13.45 -11.91
CA PHE A 498 -20.73 12.87 -12.01
C PHE A 498 -20.45 11.96 -10.81
N PHE A 499 -20.03 10.73 -11.08
CA PHE A 499 -19.74 9.72 -10.06
C PHE A 499 -18.28 9.30 -10.14
N ILE A 500 -17.60 9.30 -8.99
CA ILE A 500 -16.21 8.89 -8.83
C ILE A 500 -16.07 7.98 -7.62
N ARG A 501 -15.03 7.15 -7.62
CA ARG A 501 -14.57 6.43 -6.44
C ARG A 501 -13.15 6.86 -6.11
N LEU A 502 -12.90 7.17 -4.84
CA LEU A 502 -11.57 7.47 -4.32
C LEU A 502 -11.09 6.32 -3.44
N ARG A 503 -9.82 5.95 -3.61
CA ARG A 503 -9.14 5.00 -2.74
C ARG A 503 -7.81 5.60 -2.28
N PRO A 504 -7.75 6.15 -1.07
CA PRO A 504 -6.49 6.60 -0.51
C PRO A 504 -5.64 5.39 -0.10
N VAL A 505 -4.34 5.46 -0.38
CA VAL A 505 -3.34 4.53 0.15
C VAL A 505 -2.27 5.38 0.79
N THR A 506 -2.43 5.61 2.10
CA THR A 506 -1.66 6.59 2.83
C THR A 506 -1.34 6.12 4.24
N THR A 507 -0.14 6.46 4.70
CA THR A 507 0.34 6.28 6.07
C THR A 507 0.24 7.57 6.89
N VAL A 508 -0.33 8.63 6.30
CA VAL A 508 -0.52 9.94 6.91
C VAL A 508 -1.97 10.12 7.38
N PHE A 509 -2.93 9.83 6.51
CA PHE A 509 -4.36 9.98 6.81
C PHE A 509 -4.98 8.62 7.14
N THR A 510 -5.80 8.57 8.18
CA THR A 510 -6.52 7.35 8.56
C THR A 510 -7.95 7.43 8.06
N GLU A 511 -8.49 6.31 7.57
CA GLU A 511 -9.92 6.19 7.24
C GLU A 511 -10.78 5.88 8.48
N ASP A 512 -10.15 5.61 9.63
CA ASP A 512 -10.86 5.36 10.88
C ASP A 512 -11.13 6.68 11.63
N SER A 513 -12.40 7.00 11.81
CA SER A 513 -12.83 8.28 12.40
C SER A 513 -12.36 8.48 13.84
N HIS A 514 -12.23 7.41 14.64
CA HIS A 514 -11.78 7.54 16.03
C HIS A 514 -10.30 7.89 16.12
N ILE A 515 -9.48 7.28 15.26
CA ILE A 515 -8.05 7.60 15.17
C ILE A 515 -7.86 9.00 14.57
N ASP A 516 -8.64 9.37 13.56
CA ASP A 516 -8.55 10.71 12.95
C ASP A 516 -8.91 11.81 13.96
N ASN A 517 -10.00 11.63 14.71
CA ASN A 517 -10.39 12.55 15.77
C ASN A 517 -9.27 12.72 16.81
N PHE A 518 -8.60 11.63 17.18
CA PHE A 518 -7.45 11.68 18.09
C PHE A 518 -6.25 12.43 17.47
N PHE A 519 -5.93 12.20 16.19
CA PHE A 519 -4.85 12.93 15.51
C PHE A 519 -5.17 14.42 15.37
N THR A 520 -6.42 14.77 15.10
CA THR A 520 -6.90 16.14 15.07
C THR A 520 -6.79 16.81 16.43
N LEU A 521 -7.26 16.14 17.50
CA LEU A 521 -7.09 16.60 18.87
C LEU A 521 -5.62 16.83 19.22
N TYR A 522 -4.75 15.87 18.90
CA TYR A 522 -3.31 15.97 19.15
C TYR A 522 -2.71 17.20 18.45
N ARG A 523 -3.07 17.44 17.19
CA ARG A 523 -2.63 18.63 16.43
C ARG A 523 -3.09 19.92 17.11
N GLN A 524 -4.36 20.01 17.50
CA GLN A 524 -4.94 21.18 18.16
C GLN A 524 -4.30 21.47 19.52
N LEU A 525 -3.99 20.43 20.30
CA LEU A 525 -3.29 20.57 21.58
C LEU A 525 -1.85 21.07 21.35
N LYS A 526 -1.11 20.48 20.40
CA LYS A 526 0.27 20.88 20.09
C LYS A 526 0.37 22.35 19.64
N THR A 527 -0.60 22.85 18.87
CA THR A 527 -0.63 24.25 18.40
C THR A 527 -1.30 25.22 19.38
N ASN A 528 -1.64 24.78 20.60
CA ASN A 528 -2.42 25.56 21.58
C ASN A 528 -3.70 26.18 21.00
N SER A 529 -4.31 25.50 20.02
CA SER A 529 -5.51 25.97 19.31
C SER A 529 -6.79 25.25 19.77
N ALA A 530 -6.68 24.31 20.71
CA ALA A 530 -7.82 23.58 21.25
C ALA A 530 -8.72 24.52 22.08
N THR A 531 -10.00 24.60 21.71
CA THR A 531 -11.04 25.32 22.46
C THR A 531 -11.99 24.35 23.21
N MET A 532 -11.63 23.07 23.29
CA MET A 532 -12.50 22.02 23.79
C MET A 532 -12.42 21.88 25.32
N SER A 533 -13.49 21.39 25.94
CA SER A 533 -13.50 21.07 27.36
C SER A 533 -12.62 19.86 27.66
N GLU A 534 -12.09 19.78 28.88
CA GLU A 534 -11.26 18.64 29.32
C GLU A 534 -12.01 17.30 29.21
N THR A 535 -13.31 17.29 29.49
CA THR A 535 -14.18 16.11 29.33
C THR A 535 -14.21 15.63 27.88
N ASP A 536 -14.26 16.55 26.91
CA ASP A 536 -14.29 16.21 25.49
C ASP A 536 -12.95 15.62 25.04
N VAL A 537 -11.82 16.19 25.51
CA VAL A 537 -10.48 15.65 25.30
C VAL A 537 -10.41 14.20 25.79
N HIS A 538 -10.88 13.94 27.02
CA HIS A 538 -10.92 12.60 27.58
C HIS A 538 -11.79 11.63 26.76
N ASN A 539 -12.95 12.09 26.30
CA ASN A 539 -13.87 11.28 25.49
C ASN A 539 -13.25 10.90 24.14
N VAL A 540 -12.57 11.83 23.47
CA VAL A 540 -11.89 11.55 22.20
C VAL A 540 -10.79 10.51 22.39
N ILE A 541 -9.93 10.66 23.42
CA ILE A 541 -8.86 9.69 23.71
C ILE A 541 -9.44 8.30 23.97
N ARG A 542 -10.48 8.18 24.82
CA ARG A 542 -11.14 6.89 25.12
C ARG A 542 -11.86 6.29 23.91
N SER A 543 -12.36 7.13 22.99
CA SER A 543 -13.07 6.67 21.80
C SER A 543 -12.21 5.83 20.86
N MET A 544 -10.87 5.92 20.95
CA MET A 544 -9.96 5.08 20.18
C MET A 544 -10.14 3.57 20.43
N THR A 545 -10.72 3.17 21.57
CA THR A 545 -11.06 1.76 21.83
C THR A 545 -12.09 1.19 20.85
N LYS A 546 -12.83 2.06 20.13
CA LYS A 546 -13.83 1.70 19.14
C LYS A 546 -13.27 1.65 17.71
N ALA A 547 -12.01 2.04 17.52
CA ALA A 547 -11.35 1.98 16.22
C ALA A 547 -11.22 0.54 15.72
N ARG A 548 -11.19 0.36 14.40
CA ARG A 548 -10.97 -0.96 13.78
C ARG A 548 -9.60 -1.49 14.18
N PRO A 549 -9.47 -2.77 14.60
CA PRO A 549 -8.18 -3.33 15.03
C PRO A 549 -7.08 -3.24 13.96
N GLU A 550 -7.44 -3.40 12.69
CA GLU A 550 -6.51 -3.24 11.56
C GLU A 550 -5.95 -1.81 11.50
N SER A 551 -6.79 -0.80 11.69
CA SER A 551 -6.38 0.61 11.67
C SER A 551 -5.52 0.95 12.89
N LEU A 552 -5.84 0.39 14.06
CA LEU A 552 -5.01 0.53 15.26
C LEU A 552 -3.59 -0.03 15.06
N VAL A 553 -3.46 -1.20 14.43
CA VAL A 553 -2.13 -1.77 14.16
C VAL A 553 -1.38 -0.99 13.10
N LYS A 554 -2.03 -0.61 11.98
CA LYS A 554 -1.41 0.22 10.94
C LYS A 554 -0.78 1.50 11.48
N PHE A 555 -1.46 2.16 12.42
CA PHE A 555 -1.01 3.42 13.03
C PHE A 555 -0.38 3.25 14.43
N LEU A 556 -0.08 2.02 14.86
CA LEU A 556 0.32 1.68 16.23
C LEU A 556 1.45 2.57 16.77
N TYR A 557 2.54 2.70 16.02
CA TYR A 557 3.73 3.44 16.43
C TYR A 557 3.41 4.92 16.62
N ILE A 558 2.62 5.48 15.70
CA ILE A 558 2.20 6.89 15.73
C ILE A 558 1.25 7.14 16.91
N ILE A 559 0.29 6.23 17.15
CA ILE A 559 -0.67 6.35 18.24
C ILE A 559 0.04 6.30 19.59
N LEU A 560 0.92 5.31 19.80
CA LEU A 560 1.68 5.18 21.05
C LEU A 560 2.57 6.39 21.29
N ASN A 561 3.32 6.84 20.28
CA ASN A 561 4.16 8.04 20.39
C ASN A 561 3.35 9.29 20.73
N LYS A 562 2.18 9.48 20.11
CA LYS A 562 1.29 10.61 20.43
C LYS A 562 0.72 10.52 21.84
N LEU A 563 0.32 9.33 22.30
CA LEU A 563 -0.15 9.11 23.67
C LEU A 563 0.94 9.40 24.70
N PHE A 564 2.16 8.90 24.50
CA PHE A 564 3.30 9.21 25.37
C PHE A 564 3.63 10.70 25.37
N ASN A 565 3.60 11.36 24.21
CA ASN A 565 3.76 12.81 24.14
C ASN A 565 2.68 13.58 24.89
N LEU A 566 1.42 13.15 24.81
CA LEU A 566 0.32 13.78 25.56
C LEU A 566 0.46 13.58 27.07
N MET A 567 1.04 12.47 27.54
CA MET A 567 1.38 12.30 28.95
C MET A 567 2.41 13.34 29.43
N LEU A 568 3.33 13.75 28.55
CA LEU A 568 4.35 14.75 28.84
C LEU A 568 3.88 16.20 28.65
N PHE A 569 2.76 16.40 27.95
CA PHE A 569 2.32 17.72 27.53
C PHE A 569 1.89 18.56 28.75
N THR A 570 2.57 19.70 28.95
CA THR A 570 2.32 20.64 30.05
C THR A 570 1.97 22.03 29.52
N SER A 571 1.19 22.12 28.44
CA SER A 571 0.68 23.44 28.04
C SER A 571 -0.30 23.98 29.07
N SER A 572 -0.13 25.27 29.35
CA SER A 572 -0.78 26.12 30.34
C SER A 572 -2.32 26.13 30.25
N GLY A 573 -2.98 25.08 30.73
CA GLY A 573 -4.44 25.05 30.89
C GLY A 573 -5.08 23.66 31.02
N TYR A 574 -4.42 22.59 30.57
CA TYR A 574 -4.94 21.22 30.69
C TYR A 574 -4.25 20.48 31.85
N SER A 575 -5.07 19.91 32.73
CA SER A 575 -4.75 19.36 34.05
C SER A 575 -3.96 18.02 33.97
N PRO A 576 -3.27 17.57 35.05
CA PRO A 576 -2.67 16.23 35.15
C PRO A 576 -3.62 15.04 34.93
N PHE A 577 -4.92 15.26 34.68
CA PHE A 577 -5.86 14.19 34.37
C PHE A 577 -5.71 13.65 32.93
N VAL A 578 -5.20 14.43 31.98
CA VAL A 578 -4.98 13.95 30.59
C VAL A 578 -3.96 12.81 30.55
N SER A 579 -2.88 12.89 31.34
CA SER A 579 -1.88 11.83 31.42
C SER A 579 -2.44 10.55 32.02
N SER A 580 -3.36 10.64 32.99
CA SER A 580 -4.05 9.47 33.55
C SER A 580 -4.94 8.75 32.53
N VAL A 581 -5.65 9.51 31.67
CA VAL A 581 -6.48 8.94 30.60
C VAL A 581 -5.61 8.34 29.50
N CYS A 582 -4.48 8.96 29.17
CA CYS A 582 -3.51 8.40 28.22
C CYS A 582 -2.92 7.09 28.75
N PHE A 583 -2.54 7.03 30.03
CA PHE A 583 -2.02 5.83 30.67
C PHE A 583 -3.04 4.68 30.64
N GLU A 584 -4.30 4.96 31.00
CA GLU A 584 -5.41 4.00 30.89
C GLU A 584 -5.57 3.51 29.44
N MET A 585 -5.57 4.42 28.47
CA MET A 585 -5.76 4.12 27.06
C MET A 585 -4.60 3.27 26.49
N ILE A 586 -3.35 3.54 26.88
CA ILE A 586 -2.20 2.71 26.51
C ILE A 586 -2.41 1.28 27.01
N GLY A 587 -2.83 1.11 28.27
CA GLY A 587 -3.16 -0.21 28.82
C GLY A 587 -4.26 -0.93 28.02
N GLN A 588 -5.30 -0.20 27.60
CA GLN A 588 -6.37 -0.76 26.74
C GLN A 588 -5.85 -1.14 25.35
N LEU A 589 -5.02 -0.31 24.71
CA LEU A 589 -4.41 -0.62 23.40
C LEU A 589 -3.55 -1.87 23.48
N VAL A 590 -2.71 -1.98 24.51
CA VAL A 590 -1.85 -3.15 24.71
C VAL A 590 -2.69 -4.42 24.86
N LYS A 591 -3.80 -4.36 25.60
CA LYS A 591 -4.74 -5.48 25.73
C LYS A 591 -5.43 -5.81 24.41
N ILE A 592 -5.91 -4.81 23.66
CA ILE A 592 -6.57 -5.00 22.36
C ILE A 592 -5.60 -5.70 21.41
N ILE A 593 -4.36 -5.22 21.31
CA ILE A 593 -3.36 -5.78 20.39
C ILE A 593 -2.98 -7.20 20.83
N SER A 594 -2.66 -7.39 22.11
CA SER A 594 -2.20 -8.69 22.61
C SER A 594 -3.30 -9.76 22.65
N LYS A 595 -4.58 -9.39 22.73
CA LYS A 595 -5.70 -10.37 22.84
C LYS A 595 -6.53 -10.53 21.57
N LEU A 596 -6.64 -9.49 20.75
CA LEU A 596 -7.58 -9.47 19.61
C LEU A 596 -6.87 -9.48 18.25
N VAL A 597 -5.56 -9.25 18.21
CA VAL A 597 -4.85 -8.99 16.95
C VAL A 597 -3.62 -9.86 16.78
N ASP A 598 -2.74 -9.89 17.78
CA ASP A 598 -1.49 -10.63 17.69
C ASP A 598 -1.70 -12.09 18.08
N VAL A 599 -1.51 -13.00 17.12
CA VAL A 599 -1.56 -14.45 17.33
C VAL A 599 -0.17 -14.98 17.73
N SER A 600 0.88 -14.18 17.55
CA SER A 600 2.28 -14.53 17.83
C SER A 600 2.73 -13.95 19.17
N CYS A 601 2.37 -14.65 20.25
CA CYS A 601 2.90 -14.39 21.57
C CYS A 601 4.14 -15.24 21.86
N ASP A 602 5.13 -14.67 22.54
CA ASP A 602 6.23 -15.46 23.09
C ASP A 602 5.79 -16.29 24.30
N GLN A 603 6.72 -17.06 24.88
CA GLN A 603 6.48 -17.89 26.07
C GLN A 603 6.01 -17.13 27.32
N HIS A 604 6.05 -15.78 27.32
CA HIS A 604 5.60 -14.90 28.41
C HIS A 604 4.32 -14.13 28.05
N ASP A 605 3.61 -14.53 26.98
CA ASP A 605 2.44 -13.83 26.44
C ASP A 605 2.73 -12.38 26.00
N ARG A 606 3.95 -12.10 25.53
CA ARG A 606 4.30 -10.80 24.95
C ARG A 606 4.00 -10.78 23.46
N SER A 607 3.23 -9.79 23.04
CA SER A 607 2.94 -9.53 21.62
C SER A 607 4.23 -9.19 20.87
N SER A 608 4.46 -9.86 19.74
CA SER A 608 5.60 -9.58 18.85
C SER A 608 5.55 -8.16 18.30
N LEU A 609 4.37 -7.63 17.97
CA LEU A 609 4.17 -6.27 17.48
C LEU A 609 4.60 -5.21 18.50
N LEU A 610 4.17 -5.38 19.76
CA LEU A 610 4.47 -4.46 20.85
C LEU A 610 5.93 -4.60 21.31
N ALA A 611 6.46 -5.82 21.35
CA ALA A 611 7.87 -6.05 21.62
C ALA A 611 8.74 -5.40 20.53
N ALA A 612 8.35 -5.49 19.26
CA ALA A 612 9.06 -4.85 18.16
C ALA A 612 9.02 -3.31 18.26
N TYR A 613 7.88 -2.73 18.66
CA TYR A 613 7.80 -1.29 18.97
C TYR A 613 8.77 -0.91 20.09
N ILE A 614 8.77 -1.67 21.19
CA ILE A 614 9.70 -1.46 22.30
C ILE A 614 11.14 -1.62 21.84
N LYS A 615 11.49 -2.57 20.97
CA LYS A 615 12.89 -2.75 20.55
C LYS A 615 13.34 -1.68 19.57
N TYR A 616 12.58 -1.47 18.49
CA TYR A 616 13.03 -0.70 17.32
C TYR A 616 12.43 0.71 17.20
N GLY A 617 11.29 1.00 17.85
CA GLY A 617 10.71 2.35 17.84
C GLY A 617 11.52 3.33 18.69
N ARG A 618 11.53 4.62 18.37
CA ARG A 618 12.14 5.64 19.24
C ARG A 618 11.05 6.20 20.18
N LEU A 619 11.31 6.24 21.50
CA LEU A 619 10.39 6.91 22.41
C LEU A 619 10.57 8.43 22.31
N CYS A 620 9.49 9.15 22.56
CA CYS A 620 9.53 10.61 22.53
C CYS A 620 10.23 11.10 23.79
N THR A 621 11.50 11.52 23.65
CA THR A 621 12.20 12.32 24.65
C THR A 621 11.92 13.77 24.28
N GLY A 622 11.34 14.57 25.18
CA GLY A 622 10.81 15.92 24.91
C GLY A 622 11.83 16.99 24.49
N VAL A 623 12.62 16.72 23.44
CA VAL A 623 13.71 17.54 22.91
C VAL A 623 13.43 17.99 21.47
N ASP A 624 12.30 17.61 20.86
CA ASP A 624 11.94 18.00 19.48
C ASP A 624 11.48 19.48 19.35
N GLY A 625 11.95 20.37 20.23
CA GLY A 625 11.43 21.72 20.41
C GLY A 625 12.07 22.85 19.61
N GLU A 626 13.23 22.66 18.94
CA GLU A 626 13.99 23.84 18.42
C GLU A 626 14.54 23.77 16.98
N GLU A 627 14.20 22.79 16.13
CA GLU A 627 14.76 22.75 14.75
C GLU A 627 13.78 23.00 13.58
N GLU A 628 12.48 23.23 13.81
CA GLU A 628 11.52 23.55 12.73
C GLU A 628 11.39 25.05 12.48
N ALA A 629 12.48 25.76 12.17
CA ALA A 629 12.40 27.16 11.75
C ALA A 629 13.60 27.68 10.92
N SER A 630 14.08 26.94 9.90
CA SER A 630 14.84 27.57 8.80
C SER A 630 15.13 26.59 7.67
N ALA A 631 14.32 26.58 6.61
CA ALA A 631 14.73 26.05 5.32
C ALA A 631 14.21 26.96 4.20
N LYS A 632 15.04 27.93 3.80
CA LYS A 632 14.94 28.61 2.50
C LYS A 632 16.01 28.03 1.57
N SER A 633 15.54 27.43 0.47
CA SER A 633 16.13 27.25 -0.86
C SER A 633 17.61 27.59 -1.08
N THR A 634 18.39 26.67 -1.67
CA THR A 634 19.04 26.86 -2.99
C THR A 634 19.67 25.56 -3.54
N ALA A 635 19.64 25.43 -4.86
CA ALA A 635 20.07 24.28 -5.65
C ALA A 635 21.56 24.32 -6.01
N GLY A 636 22.17 23.16 -6.33
CA GLY A 636 23.37 23.06 -7.17
C GLY A 636 24.30 21.88 -6.86
N PRO A 637 24.98 21.27 -7.87
CA PRO A 637 25.31 19.84 -7.89
C PRO A 637 26.80 19.54 -7.68
N GLY A 638 27.14 18.31 -7.23
CA GLY A 638 28.49 17.78 -7.43
C GLY A 638 28.95 16.69 -6.47
N ARG A 639 29.10 15.47 -7.02
CA ARG A 639 30.11 14.43 -6.75
C ARG A 639 30.49 14.10 -5.28
N SER A 640 30.39 12.81 -4.94
CA SER A 640 31.44 12.14 -4.16
C SER A 640 31.67 10.71 -4.63
N ASN A 641 32.95 10.41 -4.88
CA ASN A 641 33.54 9.08 -4.99
C ASN A 641 34.07 8.63 -3.61
N TYR A 642 34.54 7.38 -3.56
CA TYR A 642 35.29 6.64 -2.51
C TYR A 642 34.44 5.71 -1.65
N TYR A 643 34.36 4.40 -1.98
CA TYR A 643 35.29 3.26 -1.71
C TYR A 643 35.38 2.91 -0.21
N VAL A 644 34.70 1.83 0.24
CA VAL A 644 35.15 0.42 0.42
C VAL A 644 36.11 0.24 1.61
N ASP A 645 35.66 -0.51 2.62
CA ASP A 645 36.38 -1.68 3.18
C ASP A 645 35.40 -2.52 4.05
N GLN A 646 35.00 -3.70 3.56
CA GLN A 646 35.51 -5.05 3.89
C GLN A 646 34.94 -5.69 5.16
N GLN A 647 34.01 -6.62 4.89
CA GLN A 647 33.91 -7.99 5.41
C GLN A 647 34.65 -8.35 6.71
N GLN A 648 33.85 -8.84 7.67
CA GLN A 648 34.17 -10.07 8.38
C GLN A 648 32.87 -10.84 8.65
N GLU A 649 32.71 -11.95 7.92
CA GLU A 649 31.83 -13.05 8.30
C GLU A 649 32.42 -13.72 9.54
N GLU A 650 31.59 -14.00 10.54
CA GLU A 650 31.84 -15.13 11.42
C GLU A 650 30.52 -15.80 11.84
N SER A 651 30.51 -17.09 11.60
CA SER A 651 29.46 -18.08 11.81
C SER A 651 29.13 -18.32 13.29
N GLY A 652 27.84 -18.54 13.57
CA GLY A 652 27.32 -19.50 14.55
C GLY A 652 27.66 -19.30 16.04
N LEU A 653 26.64 -19.05 16.86
CA LEU A 653 26.32 -19.78 18.12
C LEU A 653 25.20 -19.06 18.89
N ALA A 654 24.55 -19.83 19.75
CA ALA A 654 23.24 -19.62 20.35
C ALA A 654 23.12 -18.55 21.46
N HIS A 655 21.87 -18.16 21.70
CA HIS A 655 21.22 -17.76 22.96
C HIS A 655 22.01 -16.94 24.00
N ARG A 656 21.60 -15.67 24.22
CA ARG A 656 21.67 -14.99 25.54
C ARG A 656 20.56 -13.95 25.73
N SER A 657 20.19 -13.72 26.99
CA SER A 657 19.44 -12.56 27.48
C SER A 657 20.18 -11.27 27.11
N PRO A 658 19.50 -10.11 27.02
CA PRO A 658 20.11 -8.87 26.54
C PRO A 658 21.37 -8.57 27.35
N SER A 659 22.51 -8.74 26.72
CA SER A 659 23.80 -8.44 27.27
C SER A 659 24.01 -6.91 27.26
N HIS A 660 25.06 -6.45 27.93
CA HIS A 660 25.53 -5.06 27.79
C HIS A 660 25.67 -4.65 26.31
N ASN A 661 26.00 -5.59 25.43
CA ASN A 661 26.10 -5.37 23.99
C ASN A 661 24.74 -5.12 23.33
N ASP A 662 23.64 -5.73 23.78
CA ASP A 662 22.30 -5.47 23.20
C ASP A 662 21.78 -4.07 23.55
N LEU A 663 22.08 -3.58 24.75
CA LEU A 663 21.82 -2.17 25.13
C LEU A 663 22.78 -1.22 24.40
N VAL A 664 24.04 -1.63 24.19
CA VAL A 664 25.01 -0.90 23.35
C VAL A 664 24.65 -0.96 21.86
N ASP A 665 23.91 -1.96 21.40
CA ASP A 665 23.43 -2.09 20.01
C ASP A 665 22.12 -1.33 19.81
N VAL A 666 21.30 -1.17 20.85
CA VAL A 666 20.27 -0.14 20.90
C VAL A 666 20.96 1.24 20.80
N ILE A 667 22.00 1.52 21.59
CA ILE A 667 22.79 2.77 21.54
C ILE A 667 23.52 2.96 20.19
N ARG A 668 24.10 1.92 19.58
CA ARG A 668 24.78 1.97 18.26
C ARG A 668 23.77 2.01 17.12
N GLY A 669 22.60 1.40 17.28
CA GLY A 669 21.45 1.54 16.39
C GLY A 669 20.96 2.98 16.36
N PHE A 670 21.00 3.68 17.52
CA PHE A 670 20.81 5.13 17.58
C PHE A 670 21.91 5.88 16.83
N GLU A 671 23.20 5.55 16.99
CA GLU A 671 24.30 6.21 16.26
C GLU A 671 24.22 6.00 14.74
N LYS A 672 23.84 4.79 14.28
CA LYS A 672 23.63 4.49 12.85
C LYS A 672 22.40 5.17 12.26
N SER A 673 21.29 5.23 13.01
CA SER A 673 20.08 5.97 12.61
C SER A 673 20.28 7.49 12.62
N SER A 674 21.30 7.95 13.36
CA SER A 674 21.76 9.35 13.39
C SER A 674 22.77 9.67 12.27
N SER A 675 23.26 8.66 11.53
CA SER A 675 24.32 8.84 10.52
C SER A 675 23.84 9.42 9.19
N CYS A 676 22.58 9.80 9.08
CA CYS A 676 22.10 10.67 8.00
C CYS A 676 22.27 12.15 8.39
N ARG A 677 23.48 12.60 8.72
CA ARG A 677 23.92 14.00 8.55
C ARG A 677 25.43 14.15 8.72
N SER A 678 25.97 14.94 7.82
CA SER A 678 27.37 15.13 7.45
C SER A 678 28.21 15.94 8.44
N THR A 679 29.48 15.52 8.55
CA THR A 679 30.73 16.29 8.66
C THR A 679 30.85 17.42 9.70
N PHE A 680 31.77 17.19 10.63
CA PHE A 680 32.47 18.18 11.45
C PHE A 680 32.99 19.38 10.64
N ASP A 681 32.93 20.58 11.23
CA ASP A 681 34.18 21.31 11.48
C ASP A 681 34.05 22.27 12.67
N SER A 682 35.10 22.27 13.50
CA SER A 682 35.29 23.17 14.63
C SER A 682 36.17 24.34 14.21
N ALA A 683 35.72 25.59 14.42
CA ALA A 683 36.60 26.72 14.74
C ALA A 683 35.81 28.01 15.08
N GLY A 684 36.01 28.53 16.30
CA GLY A 684 36.39 29.94 16.49
C GLY A 684 35.33 31.06 16.50
N VAL A 685 35.18 31.65 17.69
CA VAL A 685 35.20 33.12 17.98
C VAL A 685 33.86 33.88 18.20
N ALA A 686 33.79 34.40 19.45
CA ALA A 686 33.21 35.65 19.95
C ALA A 686 31.69 35.89 20.04
N HIS A 687 31.22 35.78 21.29
CA HIS A 687 30.66 36.88 22.10
C HIS A 687 29.74 37.91 21.41
N ARG A 688 28.44 37.89 21.74
CA ARG A 688 27.65 39.09 22.04
C ARG A 688 26.42 38.76 22.89
N GLN A 689 26.37 39.44 24.04
CA GLN A 689 25.26 39.43 24.98
C GLN A 689 24.01 40.07 24.35
N GLY A 690 22.86 39.41 24.53
CA GLY A 690 21.53 39.93 24.23
C GLY A 690 20.53 39.28 25.18
N SER A 691 20.23 39.98 26.28
CA SER A 691 19.34 39.58 27.36
C SER A 691 17.92 39.29 26.85
N SER A 692 17.41 38.09 27.13
CA SER A 692 15.97 37.80 27.20
C SER A 692 15.75 36.93 28.43
N LEU A 693 14.95 37.43 29.38
CA LEU A 693 14.61 36.74 30.62
C LEU A 693 13.81 35.48 30.30
N VAL A 694 14.50 34.35 30.19
CA VAL A 694 13.90 33.03 30.36
C VAL A 694 13.89 32.77 31.87
N THR A 695 12.70 32.75 32.45
CA THR A 695 12.46 32.21 33.79
C THR A 695 13.07 30.82 33.89
N ALA A 696 14.14 30.72 34.67
CA ALA A 696 14.72 29.46 35.11
C ALA A 696 13.66 28.66 35.89
N GLY A 697 13.33 27.43 35.49
CA GLY A 697 12.54 26.53 36.35
C GLY A 697 11.65 25.44 35.75
N GLN A 698 11.74 25.08 34.47
CA GLN A 698 11.06 23.86 33.98
C GLN A 698 12.07 22.85 33.45
N VAL A 699 12.49 21.93 34.33
CA VAL A 699 13.07 20.65 33.91
C VAL A 699 11.96 19.92 33.16
N GLY A 700 12.13 19.66 31.87
CA GLY A 700 11.14 18.91 31.09
C GLY A 700 10.85 17.57 31.77
N LYS A 701 9.56 17.29 32.03
CA LYS A 701 9.11 16.01 32.59
C LYS A 701 9.65 14.85 31.75
N GLN A 702 10.21 13.83 32.39
CA GLN A 702 10.71 12.65 31.70
C GLN A 702 9.63 11.58 31.59
N LEU A 703 9.62 10.83 30.48
CA LEU A 703 8.60 9.80 30.25
C LEU A 703 8.63 8.71 31.31
N HIS A 704 9.81 8.31 31.78
CA HIS A 704 9.93 7.28 32.82
C HIS A 704 9.47 7.76 34.20
N GLU A 705 9.56 9.06 34.49
CA GLU A 705 9.01 9.68 35.71
C GLU A 705 7.48 9.71 35.63
N GLU A 706 6.92 10.19 34.52
CA GLU A 706 5.46 10.30 34.35
C GLU A 706 4.78 8.93 34.32
N ILE A 707 5.35 7.90 33.66
CA ILE A 707 4.79 6.54 33.70
C ILE A 707 4.79 5.98 35.11
N THR A 708 5.89 6.16 35.87
CA THR A 708 5.96 5.71 37.27
C THR A 708 4.92 6.41 38.12
N MET A 709 4.80 7.73 38.00
CA MET A 709 3.82 8.54 38.73
C MET A 709 2.38 8.11 38.41
N GLN A 710 2.03 7.95 37.13
CA GLN A 710 0.69 7.52 36.72
C GLN A 710 0.37 6.10 37.21
N TRP A 711 1.34 5.20 37.24
CA TRP A 711 1.12 3.85 37.78
C TRP A 711 0.87 3.89 39.29
N LEU A 712 1.67 4.65 40.05
CA LEU A 712 1.48 4.82 41.49
C LEU A 712 0.11 5.45 41.82
N ALA A 713 -0.34 6.42 41.02
CA ALA A 713 -1.63 7.08 41.19
C ALA A 713 -2.82 6.28 40.65
N SER A 714 -2.61 5.33 39.73
CA SER A 714 -3.68 4.53 39.09
C SER A 714 -4.51 3.79 40.14
N VAL A 715 -5.82 3.66 39.95
CA VAL A 715 -6.71 2.87 40.83
C VAL A 715 -7.73 2.07 40.02
N GLY A 716 -8.36 1.06 40.64
CA GLY A 716 -9.45 0.30 40.04
C GLY A 716 -9.07 -0.33 38.68
N PRO A 717 -9.91 -0.18 37.64
CA PRO A 717 -9.65 -0.78 36.33
C PRO A 717 -8.33 -0.35 35.68
N SER A 718 -7.89 0.90 35.88
CA SER A 718 -6.64 1.41 35.31
C SER A 718 -5.43 0.66 35.90
N ARG A 719 -5.41 0.46 37.22
CA ARG A 719 -4.36 -0.32 37.91
C ARG A 719 -4.39 -1.78 37.49
N GLU A 720 -5.57 -2.39 37.43
CA GLU A 720 -5.72 -3.78 37.00
C GLU A 720 -5.17 -4.01 35.58
N MET A 721 -5.46 -3.08 34.67
CA MET A 721 -4.98 -3.10 33.30
C MET A 721 -3.45 -2.90 33.19
N ALA A 722 -2.87 -2.00 33.98
CA ALA A 722 -1.44 -1.81 34.05
C ALA A 722 -0.73 -3.06 34.58
N CYS A 723 -1.25 -3.68 35.64
CA CYS A 723 -0.73 -4.93 36.20
C CYS A 723 -0.85 -6.11 35.21
N ALA A 724 -1.98 -6.23 34.50
CA ALA A 724 -2.21 -7.26 33.49
C ALA A 724 -1.25 -7.17 32.30
N ASN A 725 -0.72 -5.97 32.02
CA ASN A 725 0.22 -5.67 30.94
C ASN A 725 1.55 -5.16 31.48
N SER A 726 1.95 -5.60 32.68
CA SER A 726 3.10 -5.08 33.41
C SER A 726 4.41 -5.18 32.64
N TRP A 727 4.59 -6.26 31.87
CA TRP A 727 5.76 -6.43 30.99
C TRP A 727 5.97 -5.23 30.05
N PHE A 728 4.90 -4.74 29.42
CA PHE A 728 4.98 -3.66 28.44
C PHE A 728 5.42 -2.36 29.09
N PHE A 729 4.79 -2.00 30.22
CA PHE A 729 5.11 -0.77 30.93
C PHE A 729 6.51 -0.79 31.55
N LEU A 730 6.95 -1.92 32.13
CA LEU A 730 8.29 -2.05 32.70
C LEU A 730 9.41 -2.04 31.65
N GLU A 731 9.16 -2.62 30.47
CA GLU A 731 10.10 -2.54 29.35
C GLU A 731 10.15 -1.13 28.75
N ILE A 732 9.02 -0.45 28.59
CA ILE A 732 8.98 0.97 28.19
C ILE A 732 9.69 1.85 29.22
N LEU A 733 9.52 1.62 30.52
CA LEU A 733 10.24 2.33 31.58
C LEU A 733 11.75 2.14 31.42
N SER A 734 12.21 0.90 31.26
CA SER A 734 13.63 0.58 31.08
C SER A 734 14.19 1.26 29.83
N LYS A 735 13.46 1.21 28.72
CA LYS A 735 13.85 1.89 27.48
C LYS A 735 13.89 3.41 27.62
N SER A 736 12.88 4.00 28.25
CA SER A 736 12.82 5.45 28.51
C SER A 736 13.99 5.92 29.40
N ILE A 737 14.38 5.14 30.41
CA ILE A 737 15.59 5.40 31.20
C ILE A 737 16.83 5.30 30.31
N ALA A 738 16.95 4.25 29.51
CA ALA A 738 18.10 4.06 28.62
C ALA A 738 18.26 5.22 27.61
N GLU A 739 17.17 5.62 26.95
CA GLU A 739 17.14 6.75 26.03
C GLU A 739 17.46 8.07 26.73
N TYR A 740 16.87 8.33 27.91
CA TYR A 740 17.20 9.50 28.71
C TYR A 740 18.70 9.58 29.04
N LEU A 741 19.29 8.47 29.47
CA LEU A 741 20.72 8.42 29.83
C LEU A 741 21.61 8.61 28.60
N ALA A 742 21.23 8.07 27.45
CA ALA A 742 21.95 8.20 26.20
C ALA A 742 21.88 9.64 25.65
N VAL A 743 20.67 10.18 25.47
CA VAL A 743 20.42 11.52 24.90
C VAL A 743 21.08 12.60 25.75
N ASN A 744 21.00 12.50 27.09
CA ASN A 744 21.62 13.47 28.00
C ASN A 744 23.10 13.16 28.32
N LYS A 745 23.73 12.21 27.62
CA LYS A 745 25.13 11.79 27.82
C LYS A 745 25.46 11.40 29.28
N ARG A 746 24.44 10.96 30.04
CA ARG A 746 24.58 10.53 31.45
C ARG A 746 25.13 9.13 31.58
N LEU A 747 25.17 8.33 30.51
CA LEU A 747 25.79 7.01 30.51
C LEU A 747 27.28 7.04 30.94
N TYR A 748 27.98 8.14 30.65
CA TYR A 748 29.37 8.36 31.04
C TYR A 748 29.55 8.79 32.49
N LEU A 749 28.46 9.16 33.19
CA LEU A 749 28.51 9.50 34.61
C LEU A 749 28.60 8.23 35.47
N PRO A 750 29.19 8.35 36.68
CA PRO A 750 29.07 7.31 37.70
C PRO A 750 27.61 6.91 37.89
N ARG A 751 27.34 5.61 38.03
CA ARG A 751 25.97 5.06 38.06
C ARG A 751 25.05 5.72 39.10
N LYS A 752 25.60 6.14 40.24
CA LYS A 752 24.88 6.87 41.30
C LYS A 752 24.36 8.25 40.88
N MET A 753 24.99 8.86 39.88
CA MET A 753 24.64 10.20 39.36
C MET A 753 23.80 10.12 38.09
N ARG A 754 23.38 8.92 37.65
CA ARG A 754 22.64 8.75 36.39
C ARG A 754 21.19 9.19 36.48
N LEU A 755 20.54 8.99 37.62
CA LEU A 755 19.15 9.36 37.89
C LEU A 755 19.06 10.22 39.16
N PRO A 756 18.04 11.09 39.28
CA PRO A 756 17.85 11.91 40.47
C PRO A 756 17.30 11.07 41.65
N GLU A 757 17.62 11.47 42.89
CA GLU A 757 17.24 10.71 44.10
C GLU A 757 15.73 10.57 44.28
N HIS A 758 14.95 11.63 44.02
CA HIS A 758 13.49 11.57 44.13
C HIS A 758 12.86 10.49 43.23
N TYR A 759 13.42 10.26 42.03
CA TYR A 759 12.93 9.21 41.14
C TYR A 759 13.31 7.81 41.64
N LEU A 760 14.43 7.66 42.35
CA LEU A 760 14.79 6.39 42.99
C LEU A 760 13.80 6.02 44.11
N ASP A 761 13.28 7.01 44.85
CA ASP A 761 12.24 6.80 45.85
C ASP A 761 10.91 6.36 45.20
N GLU A 762 10.50 7.02 44.11
CA GLU A 762 9.31 6.64 43.33
C GLU A 762 9.44 5.23 42.74
N LEU A 763 10.62 4.87 42.23
CA LEU A 763 10.91 3.54 41.72
C LEU A 763 10.83 2.47 42.81
N THR A 764 11.28 2.78 44.03
CA THR A 764 11.13 1.90 45.20
C THR A 764 9.66 1.71 45.57
N ALA A 765 8.86 2.77 45.54
CA ALA A 765 7.43 2.71 45.76
C ALA A 765 6.72 1.86 44.68
N LEU A 766 7.10 2.01 43.41
CA LEU A 766 6.52 1.24 42.30
C LEU A 766 6.80 -0.26 42.45
N VAL A 767 8.04 -0.63 42.75
CA VAL A 767 8.40 -2.04 42.99
C VAL A 767 7.62 -2.59 44.19
N SER A 768 7.49 -1.82 45.27
CA SER A 768 6.70 -2.22 46.43
C SER A 768 5.22 -2.46 46.08
N LEU A 769 4.64 -1.57 45.26
CA LEU A 769 3.27 -1.72 44.75
C LEU A 769 3.13 -3.00 43.92
N LEU A 770 4.04 -3.25 42.96
CA LEU A 770 3.98 -4.44 42.10
C LEU A 770 4.13 -5.74 42.89
N VAL A 771 5.00 -5.76 43.89
CA VAL A 771 5.14 -6.91 44.81
C VAL A 771 3.86 -7.13 45.61
N GLY A 772 3.24 -6.07 46.13
CA GLY A 772 1.95 -6.16 46.82
C GLY A 772 0.84 -6.70 45.92
N GLU A 773 0.75 -6.19 44.69
CA GLU A 773 -0.23 -6.64 43.69
C GLU A 773 0.01 -8.10 43.26
N MET A 774 1.27 -8.53 43.14
CA MET A 774 1.65 -9.92 42.89
C MET A 774 1.19 -10.84 44.03
N LEU A 775 1.59 -10.54 45.27
CA LEU A 775 1.27 -11.36 46.45
C LEU A 775 -0.24 -11.45 46.71
N GLY A 776 -0.96 -10.33 46.54
CA GLY A 776 -2.42 -10.29 46.67
C GLY A 776 -3.17 -11.15 45.65
N ARG A 777 -2.51 -11.53 44.54
CA ARG A 777 -3.09 -12.33 43.45
C ARG A 777 -2.69 -13.81 43.47
N VAL A 778 -1.65 -14.21 44.21
CA VAL A 778 -1.17 -15.61 44.23
C VAL A 778 -2.32 -16.61 44.48
N GLY A 779 -3.24 -16.30 45.39
CA GLY A 779 -4.40 -17.13 45.69
C GLY A 779 -5.67 -16.88 44.87
N LYS A 780 -5.72 -15.82 44.04
CA LYS A 780 -6.91 -15.41 43.27
C LYS A 780 -6.75 -15.62 41.75
N ASP A 781 -5.62 -15.16 41.22
CA ASP A 781 -5.23 -15.27 39.82
C ASP A 781 -3.72 -15.52 39.75
N PHE A 782 -3.35 -16.80 39.87
CA PHE A 782 -1.96 -17.24 39.86
C PHE A 782 -1.26 -16.91 38.54
N HIS A 783 -1.97 -16.94 37.42
CA HIS A 783 -1.40 -16.62 36.11
C HIS A 783 -0.98 -15.16 36.03
N GLN A 784 -1.85 -14.24 36.46
CA GLN A 784 -1.49 -12.82 36.50
C GLN A 784 -0.38 -12.54 37.51
N ALA A 785 -0.40 -13.17 38.69
CA ALA A 785 0.68 -13.04 39.68
C ALA A 785 2.03 -13.48 39.09
N ARG A 786 2.07 -14.63 38.39
CA ARG A 786 3.26 -15.12 37.70
C ARG A 786 3.75 -14.14 36.63
N ARG A 787 2.85 -13.56 35.82
CA ARG A 787 3.22 -12.58 34.78
C ARG A 787 3.83 -11.32 35.36
N ILE A 788 3.26 -10.78 36.45
CA ILE A 788 3.84 -9.63 37.18
C ILE A 788 5.23 -10.00 37.71
N ASN A 789 5.35 -11.18 38.33
CA ASN A 789 6.62 -11.65 38.87
C ASN A 789 7.73 -11.74 37.81
N CYS A 790 7.46 -12.40 36.68
CA CYS A 790 8.39 -12.51 35.56
C CYS A 790 8.79 -11.11 35.05
N SER A 791 7.81 -10.21 34.90
CA SER A 791 8.05 -8.84 34.42
C SER A 791 8.95 -8.04 35.37
N VAL A 792 8.76 -8.16 36.68
CA VAL A 792 9.60 -7.52 37.71
C VAL A 792 11.01 -8.11 37.71
N GLY A 793 11.16 -9.42 37.60
CA GLY A 793 12.46 -10.08 37.51
C GLY A 793 13.27 -9.58 36.32
N PHE A 794 12.63 -9.52 35.15
CA PHE A 794 13.20 -8.95 33.95
C PHE A 794 13.56 -7.47 34.12
N PHE A 795 12.70 -6.67 34.75
CA PHE A 795 12.97 -5.26 35.01
C PHE A 795 14.22 -5.05 35.88
N PHE A 796 14.43 -5.87 36.91
CA PHE A 796 15.64 -5.79 37.72
C PHE A 796 16.92 -6.08 36.92
N VAL A 797 16.86 -7.01 35.96
CA VAL A 797 17.99 -7.30 35.05
C VAL A 797 18.35 -6.07 34.22
N ASP A 798 17.36 -5.36 33.68
CA ASP A 798 17.61 -4.13 32.91
C ASP A 798 18.21 -3.03 33.79
N LEU A 799 17.65 -2.82 34.99
CA LEU A 799 18.13 -1.81 35.93
C LEU A 799 19.58 -2.06 36.37
N LEU A 800 20.01 -3.33 36.53
CA LEU A 800 21.40 -3.68 36.82
C LEU A 800 22.38 -3.18 35.74
N SER A 801 21.91 -2.91 34.53
CA SER A 801 22.70 -2.32 33.44
C SER A 801 22.64 -0.79 33.43
N LEU A 802 21.48 -0.22 33.75
CA LEU A 802 21.20 1.21 33.60
C LEU A 802 21.62 2.06 34.80
N ILE A 803 21.39 1.58 36.04
CA ILE A 803 21.49 2.40 37.26
C ILE A 803 22.48 1.84 38.28
N ASP A 804 22.53 2.44 39.48
CA ASP A 804 23.39 1.98 40.58
C ASP A 804 23.01 0.58 41.05
N ARG A 805 23.99 -0.34 41.03
CA ARG A 805 23.74 -1.76 41.35
C ARG A 805 23.38 -1.94 42.82
N THR A 806 23.98 -1.16 43.72
CA THR A 806 23.68 -1.23 45.16
C THR A 806 22.22 -0.87 45.43
N PHE A 807 21.70 0.15 44.76
CA PHE A 807 20.27 0.47 44.79
C PHE A 807 19.39 -0.69 44.27
N VAL A 808 19.74 -1.32 43.13
CA VAL A 808 18.97 -2.46 42.59
C VAL A 808 18.98 -3.67 43.53
N PHE A 809 20.11 -3.96 44.20
CA PHE A 809 20.16 -4.99 45.24
C PHE A 809 19.29 -4.64 46.45
N GLY A 810 19.09 -3.35 46.74
CA GLY A 810 18.10 -2.87 47.71
C GLY A 810 16.67 -3.25 47.31
N LEU A 811 16.30 -3.05 46.04
CA LEU A 811 15.00 -3.45 45.50
C LEU A 811 14.80 -4.98 45.54
N LEU A 812 15.83 -5.76 45.19
CA LEU A 812 15.81 -7.22 45.29
C LEU A 812 15.62 -7.69 46.73
N ARG A 813 16.29 -7.03 47.69
CA ARG A 813 16.11 -7.32 49.12
C ARG A 813 14.69 -7.02 49.59
N LEU A 814 14.08 -5.95 49.08
CA LEU A 814 12.69 -5.61 49.36
C LEU A 814 11.76 -6.69 48.82
N TYR A 815 11.90 -7.06 47.55
CA TYR A 815 11.17 -8.15 46.91
C TYR A 815 11.26 -9.44 47.74
N TRP A 816 12.49 -9.87 48.08
CA TRP A 816 12.74 -11.10 48.83
C TRP A 816 12.07 -11.11 50.21
N LYS A 817 12.17 -9.99 50.95
CA LYS A 817 11.54 -9.87 52.27
C LYS A 817 10.03 -10.03 52.20
N SER A 818 9.40 -9.41 51.21
CA SER A 818 7.94 -9.47 51.02
C SER A 818 7.47 -10.85 50.57
N THR A 819 8.24 -11.55 49.74
CA THR A 819 7.89 -12.91 49.31
C THR A 819 8.15 -13.95 50.39
N ALA A 820 9.12 -13.75 51.27
CA ALA A 820 9.42 -14.68 52.37
C ALA A 820 8.35 -14.70 53.48
N THR A 821 7.44 -13.72 53.50
CA THR A 821 6.35 -13.62 54.47
C THR A 821 5.05 -14.33 54.04
N VAL A 822 5.03 -14.90 52.84
CA VAL A 822 3.92 -15.68 52.26
C VAL A 822 4.39 -17.11 52.08
#